data_AF-A0A924HNM0-F1
#
_entry.id   AF-A0A924HNM0-F1
#
_cell.length_a   1.000
_cell.length_b   1.000
_cell.length_c   1.000
_cell.angle_alpha   90.00
_cell.angle_beta   90.00
_cell.angle_gamma   90.00
#
_symmetry.space_group_name_H-M   'P 1'
#
loop_
_entity.id
_entity.type
_entity.pdbx_description
1 polymer ?
#
loop_
_entity_poly.entity_id
_entity_poly.type
_entity_poly.pdbx_seq_one_letter_code
_entity_poly.pdbx_strand_id
1 'polypeptide(L)'
;MSDPSELFKAAIAAEGLPAPDEIIADGKIHRFSTNGKRSDDSGWCILHTDGIAAGAFGCWRTGLQSTWCAKSDHIMTDAERDAHRQRIAAMKAQRGADTLATQEQASETASALWQTGQPAPVAHEYLTRKGIQPHGVRSDGHLLMIPMRDTAGNLHSLQTIAPDGEKRFYPGGRVKGCYYPIGKPVGRLIVCEGYATGACIHDCTGQAVAVAFNAGNLEPVAVALRAKYPSLKIVIAADDDHMTDGNPGLTKAMAAATAVGGLLAVPMFPADRPDKATDFNDLLQLAGTDAVRACMDAAALCGTAGADDWPELQSLIVQIEPQEYPLDALPDAVRCAVQEVAGFVKAPIPLIATSALAALSLAIQAHVDVQRAEKLQGPCGLFLLAIADSGERKSTCDGFFTSAIRDYQAREQEAAKPLIQAYKSERDAWEAKRGGLKEKIKQLAKDGKPSTVQVEELHDLDADEPTAPRVPRLIFGDATPEALTFALAKQWPSGGVISSEAGSVFGGHGMGSDSVMRNLAVLNQLWDGATLNTERRSTESFTVRGARLTMALQVQEATLRAFFDRTKGLARGTGFLARFLVSWPQSTQGMRHFTEAPANWPALAAFNNRLTAILNRPAPIDDDGGLTPAMLTFSPDAKSAWVTFHDAIESELSTGRELYDVRDVASKTADNAARLAALLHTFAGSIGPIDLDAMESASRVTTWHLTEANRFLSELAMPAEQANPARLEAWLLDFCWRENTDKVPTREVQRNGPGGLRDKALIADAIRELAELGRARLVQDGKKKLIQINPALLAGAAS
;
A
#
# COMPACT_ATOMS: atom_id res chain seq x y z
N MET A 1 -20.04 29.95 -17.17
CA MET A 1 -18.69 29.36 -17.00
C MET A 1 -18.10 30.03 -15.79
N SER A 2 -17.69 29.26 -14.79
CA SER A 2 -17.08 29.79 -13.56
C SER A 2 -15.73 30.44 -13.89
N ASP A 3 -15.41 31.55 -13.24
CA ASP A 3 -14.10 32.21 -13.37
C ASP A 3 -12.99 31.24 -12.93
N PRO A 4 -12.00 30.92 -13.79
CA PRO A 4 -10.88 30.05 -13.43
C PRO A 4 -10.13 30.49 -12.16
N SER A 5 -10.09 31.79 -11.88
CA SER A 5 -9.42 32.34 -10.70
C SER A 5 -10.14 31.92 -9.41
N GLU A 6 -11.48 31.90 -9.42
CA GLU A 6 -12.29 31.50 -8.27
C GLU A 6 -12.25 29.98 -8.04
N LEU A 7 -12.25 29.18 -9.12
CA LEU A 7 -12.06 27.74 -9.01
C LEU A 7 -10.66 27.39 -8.48
N PHE A 8 -9.63 28.16 -8.85
CA PHE A 8 -8.27 27.97 -8.34
C PHE A 8 -8.16 28.36 -6.86
N LYS A 9 -8.80 29.45 -6.41
CA LYS A 9 -8.92 29.79 -4.98
C LYS A 9 -9.59 28.68 -4.18
N ALA A 10 -10.68 28.12 -4.70
CA ALA A 10 -11.38 27.00 -4.04
C ALA A 10 -10.48 25.77 -3.88
N ALA A 11 -9.61 25.50 -4.87
CA ALA A 11 -8.64 24.42 -4.78
C ALA A 11 -7.55 24.68 -3.73
N ILE A 12 -7.05 25.93 -3.62
CA ILE A 12 -6.11 26.33 -2.57
C ILE A 12 -6.72 26.12 -1.17
N ALA A 13 -7.98 26.53 -1.00
CA ALA A 13 -8.71 26.37 0.26
C ALA A 13 -9.00 24.90 0.62
N ALA A 14 -9.28 24.05 -0.37
CA ALA A 14 -9.54 22.63 -0.16
C ALA A 14 -8.34 21.86 0.41
N GLU A 15 -7.12 22.33 0.13
CA GLU A 15 -5.87 21.77 0.66
C GLU A 15 -5.47 22.42 2.01
N GLY A 16 -6.36 23.18 2.64
CA GLY A 16 -6.16 23.76 3.97
C GLY A 16 -5.29 25.02 4.02
N LEU A 17 -5.00 25.66 2.88
CA LEU A 17 -4.30 26.94 2.83
C LEU A 17 -5.31 28.11 2.73
N PRO A 18 -5.07 29.24 3.41
CA PRO A 18 -5.90 30.44 3.20
C PRO A 18 -5.67 30.96 1.78
N ALA A 19 -6.70 30.93 0.95
CA ALA A 19 -6.60 31.42 -0.43
C ALA A 19 -6.37 32.94 -0.42
N PRO A 20 -5.50 33.47 -1.31
CA PRO A 20 -5.27 34.91 -1.41
C PRO A 20 -6.52 35.65 -1.92
N ASP A 21 -6.70 36.89 -1.44
CA ASP A 21 -7.86 37.73 -1.79
C ASP A 21 -7.95 37.98 -3.31
N GLU A 22 -6.80 38.11 -3.98
CA GLU A 22 -6.68 38.29 -5.43
C GLU A 22 -5.71 37.24 -6.02
N ILE A 23 -6.13 36.58 -7.10
CA ILE A 23 -5.26 35.69 -7.89
C ILE A 23 -4.78 36.46 -9.11
N ILE A 24 -3.47 36.62 -9.22
CA ILE A 24 -2.85 37.23 -10.39
C ILE A 24 -2.49 36.12 -11.38
N ALA A 25 -3.24 36.04 -12.49
CA ALA A 25 -3.12 35.01 -13.51
C ALA A 25 -2.13 35.39 -14.64
N ASP A 26 -0.97 35.94 -14.28
CA ASP A 26 0.07 36.37 -15.24
C ASP A 26 1.12 35.27 -15.53
N GLY A 27 0.88 34.05 -15.02
CA GLY A 27 1.82 32.95 -15.15
C GLY A 27 3.11 33.11 -14.36
N LYS A 28 3.15 33.99 -13.36
CA LYS A 28 4.28 34.14 -12.42
C LYS A 28 3.91 33.63 -11.03
N ILE A 29 4.93 33.41 -10.21
CA ILE A 29 4.73 33.03 -8.81
C ILE A 29 4.35 34.28 -8.03
N HIS A 30 3.19 34.20 -7.37
CA HIS A 30 2.74 35.19 -6.40
C HIS A 30 2.78 34.59 -5.01
N ARG A 31 3.30 35.37 -4.06
CA ARG A 31 3.47 34.97 -2.65
C ARG A 31 2.29 35.46 -1.84
N PHE A 32 1.82 34.64 -0.90
CA PHE A 32 0.72 34.99 -0.01
C PHE A 32 0.93 34.47 1.41
N SER A 33 0.24 35.10 2.35
CA SER A 33 0.31 34.77 3.77
C SER A 33 -0.48 33.50 4.07
N THR A 34 0.15 32.55 4.78
CA THR A 34 -0.48 31.30 5.20
C THR A 34 -1.03 31.35 6.62
N ASN A 35 -0.76 32.43 7.36
CA ASN A 35 -1.14 32.62 8.75
C ASN A 35 -1.75 34.01 9.05
N GLY A 36 -2.10 34.77 8.01
CA GLY A 36 -2.71 36.10 8.11
C GLY A 36 -1.74 37.25 8.46
N LYS A 37 -0.45 36.98 8.72
CA LYS A 37 0.55 38.04 8.93
C LYS A 37 1.02 38.63 7.60
N ARG A 38 1.05 39.95 7.49
CA ARG A 38 1.48 40.68 6.27
C ARG A 38 2.94 40.44 5.87
N SER A 39 3.78 40.00 6.81
CA SER A 39 5.18 39.62 6.57
C SER A 39 5.38 38.15 6.26
N ASP A 40 4.33 37.32 6.33
CA ASP A 40 4.42 35.92 5.94
C ASP A 40 4.25 35.81 4.44
N ASP A 41 5.31 35.35 3.77
CA ASP A 41 5.31 35.08 2.36
C ASP A 41 5.28 33.59 2.06
N SER A 42 5.13 32.69 3.03
CA SER A 42 5.40 31.24 2.88
C SER A 42 4.54 30.50 1.85
N GLY A 43 3.35 31.03 1.57
CA GLY A 43 2.43 30.52 0.56
C GLY A 43 2.80 31.00 -0.83
N TRP A 44 2.61 30.17 -1.83
CA TRP A 44 2.79 30.56 -3.22
C TRP A 44 1.73 29.95 -4.11
N CYS A 45 1.39 30.68 -5.17
CA CYS A 45 0.55 30.20 -6.25
C CYS A 45 1.02 30.75 -7.60
N ILE A 46 0.70 30.02 -8.67
CA ILE A 46 0.90 30.43 -10.06
C ILE A 46 -0.32 29.97 -10.84
N LEU A 47 -0.94 30.87 -11.60
CA LEU A 47 -2.09 30.56 -12.44
C LEU A 47 -1.83 31.07 -13.85
N HIS A 48 -2.10 30.22 -14.85
CA HIS A 48 -2.13 30.58 -16.25
C HIS A 48 -3.56 30.47 -16.75
N THR A 49 -4.05 31.49 -17.46
CA THR A 49 -5.40 31.51 -18.05
C THR A 49 -5.41 31.42 -19.58
N ASP A 50 -4.24 31.37 -20.21
CA ASP A 50 -4.11 31.29 -21.67
C ASP A 50 -4.44 29.87 -22.17
N GLY A 51 -5.70 29.65 -22.57
CA GLY A 51 -6.21 28.34 -23.01
C GLY A 51 -6.98 27.63 -21.91
N ILE A 52 -6.62 26.38 -21.59
CA ILE A 52 -7.18 25.69 -20.41
C ILE A 52 -6.44 26.22 -19.18
N ALA A 53 -7.17 26.90 -18.30
CA ALA A 53 -6.55 27.46 -17.11
C ALA A 53 -5.95 26.37 -16.23
N ALA A 54 -4.70 26.55 -15.84
CA ALA A 54 -3.94 25.59 -15.03
C ALA A 54 -2.96 26.33 -14.12
N GLY A 55 -2.70 25.76 -12.96
CA GLY A 55 -1.88 26.40 -11.95
C GLY A 55 -1.27 25.41 -10.97
N ALA A 56 -0.45 25.92 -10.07
CA ALA A 56 0.10 25.17 -8.95
C ALA A 56 0.18 26.08 -7.74
N PHE A 57 0.09 25.49 -6.55
CA PHE A 57 0.18 26.23 -5.30
C PHE A 57 0.83 25.37 -4.21
N GLY A 58 1.25 26.01 -3.13
CA GLY A 58 1.85 25.30 -2.01
C GLY A 58 2.30 26.21 -0.88
N CYS A 59 2.95 25.61 0.12
CA CYS A 59 3.48 26.30 1.28
C CYS A 59 4.87 25.75 1.60
N TRP A 60 5.89 26.62 1.55
CA TRP A 60 7.28 26.21 1.80
C TRP A 60 7.53 25.81 3.25
N ARG A 61 6.72 26.30 4.19
CA ARG A 61 6.81 25.96 5.61
C ARG A 61 6.37 24.52 5.89
N THR A 62 5.31 24.06 5.24
CA THR A 62 4.72 22.73 5.45
C THR A 62 5.18 21.71 4.43
N GLY A 63 5.89 22.13 3.36
CA GLY A 63 6.28 21.27 2.25
C GLY A 63 5.15 20.90 1.27
N LEU A 64 3.90 21.29 1.58
CA LEU A 64 2.71 21.09 0.74
C LEU A 64 2.92 21.69 -0.67
N GLN A 65 2.67 20.89 -1.69
CA GLN A 65 2.67 21.29 -3.10
C GLN A 65 1.53 20.57 -3.83
N SER A 66 0.68 21.31 -4.52
CA SER A 66 -0.43 20.77 -5.31
C SER A 66 -0.50 21.44 -6.69
N THR A 67 -1.13 20.75 -7.64
CA THR A 67 -1.33 21.19 -9.02
C THR A 67 -2.81 21.19 -9.35
N TRP A 68 -3.26 22.15 -10.15
CA TRP A 68 -4.66 22.36 -10.45
C TRP A 68 -4.89 22.65 -11.94
N CYS A 69 -6.04 22.20 -12.45
CA CYS A 69 -6.49 22.44 -13.82
C CYS A 69 -8.00 22.70 -13.85
N ALA A 70 -8.42 23.69 -14.62
CA ALA A 70 -9.82 24.10 -14.78
C ALA A 70 -10.68 23.09 -15.56
N LYS A 71 -10.05 22.19 -16.33
CA LYS A 71 -10.73 21.15 -17.12
C LYS A 71 -10.25 19.78 -16.63
N SER A 72 -11.18 18.90 -16.30
CA SER A 72 -10.87 17.52 -15.92
C SER A 72 -10.27 16.74 -17.09
N ASP A 73 -9.30 15.86 -16.84
CA ASP A 73 -8.61 15.04 -17.85
C ASP A 73 -9.56 14.27 -18.78
N HIS A 74 -10.76 13.93 -18.31
CA HIS A 74 -11.77 13.16 -19.02
C HIS A 74 -12.44 13.90 -20.20
N ILE A 75 -12.18 15.20 -20.37
CA ILE A 75 -12.74 16.04 -21.45
C ILE A 75 -11.62 16.57 -22.37
N MET A 76 -10.38 16.12 -22.17
CA MET A 76 -9.22 16.54 -22.97
C MET A 76 -8.92 15.54 -24.10
N THR A 77 -8.88 16.07 -25.31
CA THR A 77 -8.37 15.39 -26.51
C THR A 77 -6.89 15.05 -26.35
N ASP A 78 -6.38 14.08 -27.12
CA ASP A 78 -4.96 13.67 -27.07
C ASP A 78 -4.01 14.85 -27.37
N ALA A 79 -4.39 15.73 -28.30
CA ALA A 79 -3.63 16.94 -28.62
C ALA A 79 -3.58 17.95 -27.46
N GLU A 80 -4.65 18.07 -26.66
CA GLU A 80 -4.67 18.91 -25.46
C GLU A 80 -3.75 18.35 -24.35
N ARG A 81 -3.67 17.00 -24.22
CA ARG A 81 -2.77 16.32 -23.26
C ARG A 81 -1.29 16.49 -23.60
N ASP A 82 -0.92 16.36 -24.88
CA ASP A 82 0.46 16.56 -25.31
C ASP A 82 0.90 18.03 -25.14
N ALA A 83 0.01 18.98 -25.46
CA ALA A 83 0.26 20.39 -25.21
C ALA A 83 0.43 20.69 -23.70
N HIS A 84 -0.34 20.04 -22.82
CA HIS A 84 -0.19 20.18 -21.38
C HIS A 84 1.15 19.62 -20.88
N ARG A 85 1.58 18.44 -21.36
CA ARG A 85 2.88 17.84 -21.01
C ARG A 85 4.06 18.71 -21.46
N GLN A 86 4.00 19.25 -22.68
CA GLN A 86 5.02 20.16 -23.19
C GLN A 86 5.10 21.45 -22.37
N ARG A 87 3.97 21.98 -21.90
CA ARG A 87 3.94 23.15 -21.01
C ARG A 87 4.52 22.87 -19.63
N ILE A 88 4.25 21.71 -19.03
CA ILE A 88 4.90 21.32 -17.76
C ILE A 88 6.42 21.25 -17.93
N ALA A 89 6.89 20.70 -19.04
CA ALA A 89 8.32 20.66 -19.33
C ALA A 89 8.91 22.08 -19.50
N ALA A 90 8.21 22.97 -20.22
CA ALA A 90 8.62 24.37 -20.36
C ALA A 90 8.62 25.13 -19.03
N MET A 91 7.63 24.90 -18.16
CA MET A 91 7.56 25.49 -16.81
C MET A 91 8.74 25.04 -15.94
N LYS A 92 9.09 23.75 -15.99
CA LYS A 92 10.27 23.23 -15.28
C LYS A 92 11.57 23.85 -15.81
N ALA A 93 11.67 24.06 -17.12
CA ALA A 93 12.82 24.70 -17.75
C ALA A 93 12.95 26.19 -17.34
N GLN A 94 11.85 26.95 -17.35
CA GLN A 94 11.85 28.37 -16.94
C GLN A 94 12.24 28.52 -15.47
N ARG A 95 11.69 27.69 -14.56
CA ARG A 95 12.07 27.70 -13.13
C ARG A 95 13.57 27.42 -12.93
N GLY A 96 14.13 26.51 -13.72
CA GLY A 96 15.57 26.25 -13.72
C GLY A 96 16.39 27.47 -14.13
N ALA A 97 15.96 28.18 -15.17
CA ALA A 97 16.61 29.39 -15.66
C ALA A 97 16.53 30.55 -14.66
N ASP A 98 15.35 30.82 -14.07
CA ASP A 98 15.16 31.90 -13.10
C ASP A 98 15.97 31.67 -11.81
N THR A 99 16.03 30.41 -11.36
CA THR A 99 16.86 30.01 -10.21
C THR A 99 18.34 30.25 -10.49
N LEU A 100 18.81 29.90 -11.70
CA LEU A 100 20.20 30.10 -12.09
C LEU A 100 20.57 31.59 -12.16
N ALA A 101 19.71 32.42 -12.76
CA ALA A 101 19.92 33.86 -12.85
C ALA A 101 19.96 34.52 -11.45
N THR A 102 19.07 34.11 -10.54
CA THR A 102 19.06 34.58 -9.15
C THR A 102 20.36 34.17 -8.42
N GLN A 103 20.82 32.94 -8.62
CA GLN A 103 22.07 32.45 -8.03
C GLN A 103 23.31 33.16 -8.59
N GLU A 104 23.31 33.50 -9.87
CA GLU A 104 24.39 34.26 -10.52
C GLU A 104 24.49 35.68 -9.95
N GLN A 105 23.36 36.40 -9.87
CA GLN A 105 23.32 37.72 -9.25
C GLN A 105 23.72 37.70 -7.76
N ALA A 106 23.26 36.69 -7.02
CA ALA A 106 23.64 36.51 -5.63
C ALA A 106 25.15 36.23 -5.48
N SER A 107 25.73 35.43 -6.38
CA SER A 107 27.16 35.13 -6.44
C SER A 107 28.02 36.38 -6.71
N GLU A 108 27.62 37.22 -7.66
CA GLU A 108 28.30 38.49 -7.96
C GLU A 108 28.29 39.42 -6.75
N THR A 109 27.12 39.59 -6.12
CA THR A 109 26.98 40.48 -4.97
C THR A 109 27.74 39.94 -3.76
N ALA A 110 27.65 38.64 -3.51
CA ALA A 110 28.41 37.98 -2.44
C ALA A 110 29.93 38.10 -2.68
N SER A 111 30.38 38.06 -3.94
CA SER A 111 31.79 38.29 -4.28
C SER A 111 32.23 39.73 -4.00
N ALA A 112 31.39 40.72 -4.31
CA ALA A 112 31.65 42.12 -4.00
C ALA A 112 31.73 42.37 -2.48
N LEU A 113 30.77 41.87 -1.71
CA LEU A 113 30.75 41.96 -0.24
C LEU A 113 31.97 41.26 0.37
N TRP A 114 32.33 40.08 -0.15
CA TRP A 114 33.53 39.38 0.30
C TRP A 114 34.77 40.24 0.08
N GLN A 115 34.91 40.90 -1.07
CA GLN A 115 36.07 41.73 -1.41
C GLN A 115 36.22 42.96 -0.51
N THR A 116 35.10 43.60 -0.12
CA THR A 116 35.10 44.78 0.76
C THR A 116 35.30 44.43 2.24
N GLY A 117 35.02 43.19 2.63
CA GLY A 117 35.24 42.70 4.00
C GLY A 117 36.70 42.77 4.45
N GLN A 118 36.90 43.13 5.71
CA GLN A 118 38.23 43.15 6.34
C GLN A 118 38.57 41.74 6.87
N PRO A 119 39.85 41.35 6.98
CA PRO A 119 40.23 40.13 7.69
C PRO A 119 39.64 40.13 9.11
N ALA A 120 38.97 39.05 9.49
CA ALA A 120 38.35 38.98 10.81
C ALA A 120 39.43 39.00 11.91
N PRO A 121 39.37 39.93 12.88
CA PRO A 121 40.34 39.97 13.96
C PRO A 121 40.14 38.77 14.90
N VAL A 122 41.24 38.26 15.47
CA VAL A 122 41.18 37.18 16.49
C VAL A 122 40.29 37.59 17.68
N ALA A 123 40.28 38.88 18.02
CA ALA A 123 39.46 39.46 19.08
C ALA A 123 37.98 39.69 18.69
N HIS A 124 37.51 39.17 17.55
CA HIS A 124 36.09 39.25 17.20
C HIS A 124 35.23 38.56 18.27
N GLU A 125 34.11 39.19 18.66
CA GLU A 125 33.26 38.76 19.78
C GLU A 125 32.82 37.30 19.66
N TYR A 126 32.28 36.92 18.49
CA TYR A 126 31.88 35.53 18.22
C TYR A 126 33.05 34.52 18.33
N LEU A 127 34.22 34.84 17.75
CA LEU A 127 35.39 33.95 17.74
C LEU A 127 35.95 33.77 19.15
N THR A 128 36.03 34.86 19.91
CA THR A 128 36.48 34.88 21.30
C THR A 128 35.55 34.04 22.17
N ARG A 129 34.23 34.22 22.03
CA ARG A 129 33.23 33.45 22.77
C ARG A 129 33.27 31.96 22.45
N LYS A 130 33.54 31.59 21.19
CA LYS A 130 33.64 30.18 20.75
C LYS A 130 35.04 29.58 20.94
N GLY A 131 36.04 30.39 21.29
CA GLY A 131 37.43 29.95 21.52
C GLY A 131 38.13 29.44 20.26
N ILE A 132 37.85 30.01 19.09
CA ILE A 132 38.32 29.53 17.78
C ILE A 132 39.05 30.62 16.99
N GLN A 133 39.95 30.22 16.08
CA GLN A 133 40.67 31.15 15.20
C GLN A 133 39.85 31.53 13.94
N PRO A 134 40.12 32.68 13.30
CA PRO A 134 39.37 33.16 12.13
C PRO A 134 39.63 32.36 10.83
N HIS A 135 40.73 31.63 10.71
CA HIS A 135 41.02 30.76 9.56
C HIS A 135 40.85 31.39 8.15
N GLY A 136 41.02 32.71 8.03
CA GLY A 136 40.88 33.43 6.76
C GLY A 136 39.46 33.88 6.41
N VAL A 137 38.51 33.81 7.36
CA VAL A 137 37.21 34.48 7.22
C VAL A 137 37.37 36.00 7.31
N ARG A 138 36.37 36.73 6.81
CA ARG A 138 36.35 38.19 6.85
C ARG A 138 35.27 38.68 7.80
N SER A 139 35.29 39.96 8.12
CA SER A 139 34.26 40.64 8.89
C SER A 139 33.82 41.92 8.19
N ASP A 140 32.54 42.24 8.33
CA ASP A 140 31.96 43.53 7.99
C ASP A 140 31.30 44.10 9.25
N GLY A 141 31.94 45.11 9.85
CA GLY A 141 31.61 45.57 11.19
C GLY A 141 31.68 44.44 12.24
N HIS A 142 30.53 44.14 12.87
CA HIS A 142 30.39 43.10 13.88
C HIS A 142 29.94 41.73 13.32
N LEU A 143 29.75 41.62 12.00
CA LEU A 143 29.35 40.38 11.35
C LEU A 143 30.57 39.66 10.81
N LEU A 144 30.75 38.38 11.17
CA LEU A 144 31.66 37.50 10.44
C LEU A 144 31.03 37.13 9.10
N MET A 145 31.85 36.98 8.08
CA MET A 145 31.47 36.56 6.74
C MET A 145 32.28 35.32 6.37
N ILE A 146 31.59 34.26 5.97
CA ILE A 146 32.19 32.98 5.58
C ILE A 146 31.78 32.68 4.13
N PRO A 147 32.73 32.58 3.19
CA PRO A 147 32.43 32.39 1.78
C PRO A 147 32.07 30.94 1.49
N MET A 148 31.02 30.74 0.71
CA MET A 148 30.56 29.43 0.27
C MET A 148 31.08 29.19 -1.14
N ARG A 149 31.94 28.19 -1.32
CA ARG A 149 32.62 27.93 -2.59
C ARG A 149 32.33 26.54 -3.13
N ASP A 150 32.32 26.40 -4.45
CA ASP A 150 32.32 25.08 -5.09
C ASP A 150 33.72 24.44 -5.07
N THR A 151 33.82 23.22 -5.61
CA THR A 151 35.09 22.47 -5.70
C THR A 151 36.12 23.11 -6.65
N ALA A 152 35.69 23.99 -7.56
CA ALA A 152 36.57 24.79 -8.42
C ALA A 152 37.08 26.05 -7.71
N GLY A 153 36.51 26.40 -6.54
CA GLY A 153 36.88 27.56 -5.75
C GLY A 153 36.07 28.82 -6.06
N ASN A 154 35.07 28.73 -6.94
CA ASN A 154 34.20 29.85 -7.26
C ASN A 154 33.30 30.14 -6.06
N LEU A 155 33.17 31.42 -5.69
CA LEU A 155 32.24 31.85 -4.65
C LEU A 155 30.83 31.86 -5.23
N HIS A 156 29.87 31.31 -4.50
CA HIS A 156 28.45 31.25 -4.93
C HIS A 156 27.49 31.89 -3.92
N SER A 157 27.92 32.05 -2.67
CA SER A 157 27.13 32.65 -1.59
C SER A 157 28.03 33.02 -0.40
N LEU A 158 27.44 33.64 0.61
CA LEU A 158 28.04 33.96 1.91
C LEU A 158 27.12 33.50 3.05
N GLN A 159 27.72 33.06 4.15
CA GLN A 159 27.05 33.00 5.45
C GLN A 159 27.59 34.14 6.32
N THR A 160 26.71 34.90 6.95
CA THR A 160 27.07 35.87 7.98
C THR A 160 26.78 35.31 9.37
N ILE A 161 27.60 35.66 10.35
CA ILE A 161 27.41 35.30 11.76
C ILE A 161 27.51 36.55 12.63
N ALA A 162 26.46 36.86 13.38
CA ALA A 162 26.41 37.96 14.34
C ALA A 162 27.14 37.64 15.65
N PRO A 163 27.46 38.64 16.50
CA PRO A 163 28.16 38.41 17.77
C PRO A 163 27.43 37.46 18.71
N ASP A 164 26.09 37.49 18.70
CA ASP A 164 25.23 36.60 19.48
C ASP A 164 25.18 35.17 18.92
N GLY A 165 25.68 34.94 17.71
CA GLY A 165 25.74 33.65 17.02
C GLY A 165 24.62 33.42 16.01
N GLU A 166 23.75 34.41 15.76
CA GLU A 166 22.74 34.31 14.71
C GLU A 166 23.41 34.17 13.33
N LYS A 167 23.08 33.11 12.59
CA LYS A 167 23.65 32.79 11.27
C LYS A 167 22.63 33.08 10.18
N ARG A 168 23.05 33.77 9.10
CA ARG A 168 22.17 34.04 7.93
C ARG A 168 22.89 33.73 6.63
N PHE A 169 22.19 33.11 5.69
CA PHE A 169 22.68 32.93 4.32
C PHE A 169 22.32 34.14 3.46
N TYR A 170 23.18 34.46 2.49
CA TYR A 170 22.87 35.51 1.53
C TYR A 170 21.64 35.10 0.68
N PRO A 171 20.57 35.91 0.61
CA PRO A 171 19.35 35.57 -0.12
C PRO A 171 19.62 35.25 -1.59
N GLY A 172 19.02 34.17 -2.10
CA GLY A 172 19.19 33.73 -3.48
C GLY A 172 20.51 33.01 -3.78
N GLY A 173 21.47 33.02 -2.85
CA GLY A 173 22.76 32.38 -3.02
C GLY A 173 22.67 30.85 -3.01
N ARG A 174 23.51 30.19 -3.80
CA ARG A 174 23.58 28.72 -3.83
C ARG A 174 24.34 28.20 -2.60
N VAL A 175 23.67 27.35 -1.82
CA VAL A 175 24.28 26.62 -0.69
C VAL A 175 24.65 25.19 -1.09
N LYS A 176 23.80 24.52 -1.87
CA LYS A 176 23.93 23.10 -2.17
C LYS A 176 25.25 22.76 -2.88
N GLY A 177 26.06 21.94 -2.22
CA GLY A 177 27.38 21.50 -2.69
C GLY A 177 28.49 22.55 -2.51
N CYS A 178 28.21 23.70 -1.90
CA CYS A 178 29.20 24.72 -1.57
C CYS A 178 29.70 24.53 -0.13
N TYR A 179 30.99 24.79 0.10
CA TYR A 179 31.67 24.58 1.38
C TYR A 179 32.72 25.67 1.65
N TYR A 180 33.20 25.74 2.89
CA TYR A 180 34.36 26.54 3.25
C TYR A 180 35.55 25.66 3.68
N PRO A 181 36.70 25.72 2.99
CA PRO A 181 37.88 24.95 3.37
C PRO A 181 38.70 25.64 4.47
N ILE A 182 39.15 24.86 5.45
CA ILE A 182 40.15 25.23 6.46
C ILE A 182 41.34 24.27 6.32
N GLY A 183 42.55 24.81 6.16
CA GLY A 183 43.77 24.03 5.95
C GLY A 183 43.90 23.39 4.56
N LYS A 184 44.95 22.57 4.37
CA LYS A 184 45.22 21.84 3.12
C LYS A 184 45.12 20.33 3.36
N PRO A 185 44.29 19.59 2.60
CA PRO A 185 44.07 18.18 2.88
C PRO A 185 45.28 17.32 2.52
N VAL A 186 45.73 16.50 3.48
CA VAL A 186 46.84 15.54 3.32
C VAL A 186 46.41 14.21 3.97
N GLY A 187 46.21 13.17 3.16
CA GLY A 187 45.79 11.84 3.59
C GLY A 187 44.36 11.74 4.15
N ARG A 188 43.84 12.82 4.75
CA ARG A 188 42.55 12.89 5.44
C ARG A 188 41.90 14.27 5.27
N LEU A 189 40.56 14.29 5.16
CA LEU A 189 39.72 15.48 5.06
C LEU A 189 38.48 15.30 5.92
N ILE A 190 38.18 16.26 6.78
CA ILE A 190 36.99 16.24 7.64
C ILE A 190 35.91 17.10 7.01
N VAL A 191 34.65 16.68 7.05
CA VAL A 191 33.48 17.46 6.66
C VAL A 191 32.60 17.65 7.90
N CYS A 192 32.22 18.88 8.22
CA CYS A 192 31.39 19.19 9.38
C CYS A 192 30.29 20.19 9.03
N GLU A 193 29.27 20.30 9.88
CA GLU A 193 28.15 21.21 9.67
C GLU A 193 28.54 22.68 9.90
N GLY A 194 28.96 23.03 11.12
CA GLY A 194 29.19 24.41 11.51
C GLY A 194 30.61 24.92 11.29
N TYR A 195 30.75 26.24 11.09
CA TYR A 195 32.07 26.90 11.03
C TYR A 195 32.84 26.79 12.35
N ALA A 196 32.17 26.96 13.49
CA ALA A 196 32.82 26.82 14.80
C ALA A 196 33.33 25.40 15.03
N THR A 197 32.50 24.39 14.74
CA THR A 197 32.87 22.97 14.74
C THR A 197 34.11 22.73 13.87
N GLY A 198 34.11 23.25 12.63
CA GLY A 198 35.23 23.03 11.71
C GLY A 198 36.52 23.74 12.11
N ALA A 199 36.43 24.97 12.60
CA ALA A 199 37.56 25.72 13.13
C ALA A 199 38.17 25.03 14.35
N CYS A 200 37.33 24.58 15.30
CA CYS A 200 37.81 23.89 16.50
C CYS A 200 38.46 22.56 16.15
N ILE A 201 37.88 21.76 15.25
CA ILE A 201 38.48 20.49 14.83
C ILE A 201 39.85 20.73 14.18
N HIS A 202 39.96 21.74 13.32
CA HIS A 202 41.25 22.11 12.73
C HIS A 202 42.26 22.56 13.78
N ASP A 203 41.88 23.44 14.70
CA ASP A 203 42.75 23.94 15.77
C ASP A 203 43.23 22.81 16.70
N CYS A 204 42.37 21.81 16.95
CA CYS A 204 42.71 20.66 17.80
C CYS A 204 43.61 19.63 17.09
N THR A 205 43.34 19.33 15.82
CA THR A 205 43.93 18.17 15.12
C THR A 205 44.96 18.54 14.05
N GLY A 206 44.96 19.79 13.57
CA GLY A 206 45.70 20.22 12.38
C GLY A 206 45.17 19.66 11.05
N GLN A 207 44.10 18.83 11.06
CA GLN A 207 43.57 18.20 9.86
C GLN A 207 42.74 19.18 9.03
N ALA A 208 42.74 19.04 7.71
CA ALA A 208 41.93 19.90 6.86
C ALA A 208 40.44 19.63 7.05
N VAL A 209 39.64 20.70 7.03
CA VAL A 209 38.19 20.63 7.26
C VAL A 209 37.43 21.35 6.14
N ALA A 210 36.28 20.82 5.77
CA ALA A 210 35.31 21.44 4.89
C ALA A 210 33.99 21.68 5.65
N VAL A 211 33.62 22.94 5.82
CA VAL A 211 32.38 23.34 6.49
C VAL A 211 31.23 23.33 5.49
N ALA A 212 30.19 22.54 5.77
CA ALA A 212 29.01 22.35 4.90
C ALA A 212 27.84 23.29 5.23
N PHE A 213 27.91 24.02 6.33
CA PHE A 213 26.97 25.07 6.79
C PHE A 213 25.61 24.63 7.32
N ASN A 214 25.10 23.45 6.94
CA ASN A 214 23.91 22.82 7.53
C ASN A 214 23.88 21.31 7.28
N ALA A 215 23.13 20.56 8.10
CA ALA A 215 22.98 19.11 8.00
C ALA A 215 22.56 18.63 6.60
N GLY A 216 21.62 19.33 5.96
CA GLY A 216 21.11 18.99 4.63
C GLY A 216 22.13 19.15 3.49
N ASN A 217 23.26 19.82 3.74
CA ASN A 217 24.32 20.05 2.77
C ASN A 217 25.56 19.16 2.99
N LEU A 218 25.61 18.37 4.07
CA LEU A 218 26.72 17.46 4.36
C LEU A 218 26.97 16.47 3.22
N GLU A 219 25.92 15.76 2.77
CA GLU A 219 26.04 14.78 1.69
C GLU A 219 26.43 15.41 0.34
N PRO A 220 25.75 16.47 -0.17
CA PRO A 220 26.19 17.15 -1.39
C PRO A 220 27.65 17.59 -1.37
N VAL A 221 28.13 18.12 -0.24
CA VAL A 221 29.53 18.56 -0.07
C VAL A 221 30.47 17.36 -0.02
N ALA A 222 30.15 16.32 0.76
CA ALA A 222 30.94 15.12 0.86
C ALA A 222 31.11 14.44 -0.51
N VAL A 223 30.03 14.29 -1.29
CA VAL A 223 30.05 13.69 -2.62
C VAL A 223 30.93 14.52 -3.58
N ALA A 224 30.78 15.85 -3.57
CA ALA A 224 31.61 16.73 -4.39
C ALA A 224 33.10 16.63 -4.03
N LEU A 225 33.42 16.56 -2.74
CA LEU A 225 34.78 16.42 -2.24
C LEU A 225 35.38 15.04 -2.50
N ARG A 226 34.60 13.97 -2.41
CA ARG A 226 35.02 12.62 -2.80
C ARG A 226 35.38 12.54 -4.28
N ALA A 227 34.60 13.21 -5.15
CA ALA A 227 34.92 13.31 -6.56
C ALA A 227 36.24 14.07 -6.82
N LYS A 228 36.48 15.17 -6.09
CA LYS A 228 37.72 15.96 -6.19
C LYS A 228 38.93 15.24 -5.58
N TYR A 229 38.73 14.49 -4.51
CA TYR A 229 39.78 13.81 -3.74
C TYR A 229 39.47 12.32 -3.55
N PRO A 230 39.56 11.49 -4.62
CA PRO A 230 39.15 10.09 -4.55
C PRO A 230 39.93 9.27 -3.51
N SER A 231 41.21 9.58 -3.31
CA SER A 231 42.14 8.81 -2.47
C SER A 231 42.23 9.25 -1.01
N LEU A 232 41.64 10.39 -0.63
CA LEU A 232 41.70 10.86 0.75
C LEU A 232 40.72 10.10 1.64
N LYS A 233 41.09 9.88 2.90
CA LYS A 233 40.11 9.44 3.91
C LYS A 233 39.18 10.60 4.23
N ILE A 234 37.89 10.45 3.96
CA ILE A 234 36.88 11.46 4.31
C ILE A 234 36.26 11.06 5.63
N VAL A 235 36.19 11.99 6.58
CA VAL A 235 35.54 11.81 7.87
C VAL A 235 34.43 12.83 8.01
N ILE A 236 33.22 12.38 8.29
CA ILE A 236 32.09 13.26 8.57
C ILE A 236 32.02 13.43 10.09
N ALA A 237 32.19 14.66 10.55
CA ALA A 237 32.02 15.05 11.94
C ALA A 237 30.55 15.45 12.15
N ALA A 238 29.83 14.65 12.94
CA ALA A 238 28.42 14.86 13.25
C ALA A 238 28.23 15.84 14.41
N ASP A 239 27.10 16.54 14.40
CA ASP A 239 26.54 17.18 15.61
C ASP A 239 25.55 16.18 16.24
N ASP A 240 25.61 15.99 17.57
CA ASP A 240 24.70 15.12 18.34
C ASP A 240 23.50 15.92 18.87
N ASP A 241 22.52 16.16 18.00
CA ASP A 241 21.27 16.88 18.29
C ASP A 241 20.30 16.01 19.11
N HIS A 242 20.78 15.40 20.20
CA HIS A 242 20.06 14.39 20.99
C HIS A 242 18.71 14.85 21.57
N MET A 243 18.49 16.17 21.67
CA MET A 243 17.22 16.76 22.13
C MET A 243 16.20 16.99 21.00
N THR A 244 16.60 16.82 19.74
CA THR A 244 15.73 16.99 18.56
C THR A 244 15.26 15.63 18.07
N ASP A 245 13.95 15.49 17.85
CA ASP A 245 13.36 14.24 17.36
C ASP A 245 14.02 13.81 16.03
N GLY A 246 14.42 12.54 15.96
CA GLY A 246 15.15 11.97 14.82
C GLY A 246 16.64 12.36 14.68
N ASN A 247 17.22 13.14 15.61
CA ASN A 247 18.63 13.55 15.64
C ASN A 247 19.20 13.88 14.24
N PRO A 248 18.71 14.95 13.60
CA PRO A 248 18.99 15.23 12.19
C PRO A 248 20.48 15.44 11.90
N GLY A 249 21.26 16.03 12.82
CA GLY A 249 22.72 16.16 12.69
C GLY A 249 23.41 14.80 12.52
N LEU A 250 23.14 13.84 13.41
CA LEU A 250 23.71 12.50 13.32
C LEU A 250 23.20 11.73 12.10
N THR A 251 21.90 11.76 11.85
CA THR A 251 21.26 11.03 10.74
C THR A 251 21.79 11.52 9.37
N LYS A 252 21.93 12.83 9.17
CA LYS A 252 22.47 13.41 7.92
C LYS A 252 23.97 13.19 7.80
N ALA A 253 24.72 13.24 8.89
CA ALA A 253 26.14 12.93 8.89
C ALA A 253 26.40 11.46 8.53
N MET A 254 25.59 10.54 9.05
CA MET A 254 25.65 9.12 8.71
C MET A 254 25.35 8.89 7.23
N ALA A 255 24.27 9.47 6.69
CA ALA A 255 23.95 9.39 5.26
C ALA A 255 25.09 9.93 4.38
N ALA A 256 25.69 11.07 4.77
CA ALA A 256 26.83 11.66 4.06
C ALA A 256 28.08 10.75 4.10
N ALA A 257 28.36 10.11 5.25
CA ALA A 257 29.49 9.20 5.39
C ALA A 257 29.30 7.95 4.51
N THR A 258 28.12 7.35 4.54
CA THR A 258 27.75 6.20 3.70
C THR A 258 27.86 6.54 2.21
N ALA A 259 27.34 7.70 1.78
CA ALA A 259 27.35 8.14 0.38
C ALA A 259 28.76 8.24 -0.23
N VAL A 260 29.79 8.42 0.60
CA VAL A 260 31.19 8.60 0.14
C VAL A 260 32.15 7.52 0.62
N GLY A 261 31.66 6.46 1.27
CA GLY A 261 32.51 5.48 1.96
C GLY A 261 33.48 6.16 2.94
N GLY A 262 32.97 7.14 3.69
CA GLY A 262 33.70 7.90 4.69
C GLY A 262 33.56 7.31 6.09
N LEU A 263 34.38 7.82 7.01
CA LEU A 263 34.29 7.53 8.45
C LEU A 263 33.31 8.50 9.10
N LEU A 264 32.66 8.10 10.19
CA LEU A 264 31.83 8.96 11.03
C LEU A 264 32.55 9.22 12.36
N ALA A 265 32.62 10.49 12.75
CA ALA A 265 33.09 10.93 14.06
C ALA A 265 31.92 11.60 14.79
N VAL A 266 31.60 11.12 16.00
CA VAL A 266 30.54 11.65 16.86
C VAL A 266 31.19 12.20 18.13
N PRO A 267 30.80 13.39 18.63
CA PRO A 267 31.37 13.94 19.85
C PRO A 267 30.97 13.09 21.07
N MET A 268 31.96 12.62 21.82
CA MET A 268 31.75 11.85 23.05
C MET A 268 31.80 12.75 24.27
N PHE A 269 30.63 13.18 24.76
CA PHE A 269 30.53 14.06 25.93
C PHE A 269 30.69 13.28 27.26
N PRO A 270 31.21 13.93 28.32
CA PRO A 270 31.18 13.42 29.69
C PRO A 270 29.75 13.14 30.20
N ALA A 271 29.62 12.34 31.26
CA ALA A 271 28.33 11.93 31.81
C ALA A 271 27.46 13.10 32.32
N ASP A 272 28.10 14.22 32.69
CA ASP A 272 27.47 15.47 33.13
C ASP A 272 27.23 16.48 31.98
N ARG A 273 27.01 15.98 30.75
CA ARG A 273 26.78 16.83 29.57
C ARG A 273 25.59 17.80 29.77
N PRO A 274 25.74 19.10 29.50
CA PRO A 274 24.62 20.03 29.42
C PRO A 274 23.73 19.76 28.20
N ASP A 275 22.41 19.97 28.30
CA ASP A 275 21.45 19.76 27.19
C ASP A 275 21.80 20.52 25.90
N LYS A 276 22.50 21.66 26.03
CA LYS A 276 22.90 22.51 24.90
C LYS A 276 24.21 22.07 24.22
N ALA A 277 24.91 21.09 24.77
CA ALA A 277 26.16 20.60 24.22
C ALA A 277 25.87 19.55 23.14
N THR A 278 26.06 19.92 21.87
CA THR A 278 25.74 19.06 20.73
C THR A 278 26.90 18.88 19.76
N ASP A 279 27.83 19.84 19.69
CA ASP A 279 28.90 19.83 18.68
C ASP A 279 30.32 19.63 19.25
N PHE A 280 31.31 19.45 18.38
CA PHE A 280 32.71 19.30 18.78
C PHE A 280 33.32 20.55 19.44
N ASN A 281 32.77 21.75 19.20
CA ASN A 281 33.22 22.95 19.87
C ASN A 281 32.73 22.99 21.32
N ASP A 282 31.51 22.52 21.60
CA ASP A 282 31.04 22.32 22.97
C ASP A 282 31.87 21.25 23.69
N LEU A 283 32.24 20.16 22.99
CA LEU A 283 33.13 19.13 23.54
C LEU A 283 34.52 19.69 23.89
N LEU A 284 35.07 20.57 23.04
CA LEU A 284 36.33 21.26 23.34
C LEU A 284 36.24 22.10 24.63
N GLN A 285 35.14 22.83 24.81
CA GLN A 285 34.94 23.68 25.99
C GLN A 285 34.75 22.86 27.28
N LEU A 286 34.15 21.66 27.18
CA LEU A 286 33.86 20.80 28.33
C LEU A 286 34.99 19.84 28.70
N ALA A 287 35.64 19.23 27.70
CA ALA A 287 36.57 18.12 27.89
C ALA A 287 37.97 18.36 27.29
N GLY A 288 38.18 19.51 26.64
CA GLY A 288 39.48 19.93 26.12
C GLY A 288 39.89 19.27 24.81
N THR A 289 41.08 19.65 24.33
CA THR A 289 41.61 19.30 23.00
C THR A 289 41.77 17.79 22.79
N ASP A 290 42.16 17.04 23.83
CA ASP A 290 42.44 15.61 23.69
C ASP A 290 41.17 14.79 23.49
N ALA A 291 40.02 15.23 24.04
CA ALA A 291 38.73 14.59 23.80
C ALA A 291 38.29 14.70 22.33
N VAL A 292 38.48 15.88 21.73
CA VAL A 292 38.18 16.11 20.30
C VAL A 292 39.09 15.25 19.41
N ARG A 293 40.39 15.18 19.73
CA ARG A 293 41.34 14.32 18.99
C ARG A 293 40.95 12.84 19.09
N ALA A 294 40.62 12.37 20.28
CA ALA A 294 40.22 10.98 20.50
C ALA A 294 39.00 10.60 19.65
N CYS A 295 37.98 11.47 19.57
CA CYS A 295 36.81 11.22 18.73
C CYS A 295 37.16 11.17 17.23
N MET A 296 38.10 12.00 16.79
CA MET A 296 38.58 11.95 15.40
C MET A 296 39.38 10.68 15.14
N ASP A 297 40.23 10.24 16.06
CA ASP A 297 41.02 9.01 15.89
C ASP A 297 40.15 7.75 15.97
N ALA A 298 39.08 7.80 16.76
CA ALA A 298 38.07 6.74 16.87
C ALA A 298 37.05 6.74 15.72
N ALA A 299 37.18 7.65 14.74
CA ALA A 299 36.26 7.71 13.61
C ALA A 299 36.25 6.37 12.86
N ALA A 300 35.09 5.72 12.80
CA ALA A 300 34.93 4.39 12.21
C ALA A 300 34.13 4.47 10.91
N LEU A 301 34.30 3.47 10.03
CA LEU A 301 33.37 3.30 8.92
C LEU A 301 32.00 2.98 9.53
N CYS A 302 30.96 3.70 9.09
CA CYS A 302 29.60 3.24 9.32
C CYS A 302 29.47 1.86 8.68
N GLY A 303 29.34 0.81 9.51
CA GLY A 303 29.07 -0.54 9.03
C GLY A 303 30.27 -1.40 8.60
N THR A 304 31.47 -1.25 9.18
CA THR A 304 32.49 -2.33 9.08
C THR A 304 32.81 -2.96 10.43
N ALA A 305 32.00 -3.95 10.82
CA ALA A 305 32.56 -5.16 11.40
C ALA A 305 33.43 -5.86 10.33
N GLY A 306 34.40 -6.68 10.74
CA GLY A 306 35.47 -7.20 9.88
C GLY A 306 34.99 -7.83 8.58
N ALA A 307 35.86 -7.86 7.56
CA ALA A 307 35.54 -8.35 6.21
C ALA A 307 35.04 -9.82 6.13
N ASP A 308 35.12 -10.59 7.22
CA ASP A 308 34.55 -11.93 7.35
C ASP A 308 33.38 -12.05 8.33
N ASP A 309 33.04 -11.00 9.08
CA ASP A 309 31.93 -11.01 10.03
C ASP A 309 30.76 -10.17 9.51
N TRP A 310 29.61 -10.81 9.38
CA TRP A 310 28.37 -10.13 9.05
C TRP A 310 27.96 -9.19 10.21
N PRO A 311 27.42 -7.99 9.93
CA PRO A 311 26.77 -7.18 10.96
C PRO A 311 25.70 -8.00 11.68
N GLU A 312 25.40 -7.65 12.93
CA GLU A 312 24.27 -8.25 13.65
C GLU A 312 23.01 -8.12 12.81
N LEU A 313 22.31 -9.24 12.63
CA LEU A 313 21.22 -9.36 11.68
C LEU A 313 20.03 -8.58 12.20
N GLN A 314 19.75 -7.43 11.59
CA GLN A 314 18.65 -6.56 11.99
C GLN A 314 17.38 -6.91 11.22
N SER A 315 16.23 -6.78 11.89
CA SER A 315 14.94 -7.07 11.28
C SER A 315 14.57 -5.97 10.28
N LEU A 316 14.12 -6.40 9.11
CA LEU A 316 13.83 -5.51 7.99
C LEU A 316 12.38 -5.06 8.11
N ILE A 317 12.14 -4.05 8.95
CA ILE A 317 10.81 -3.71 9.48
C ILE A 317 10.29 -4.90 10.31
N VAL A 318 9.27 -4.72 11.17
CA VAL A 318 8.53 -5.88 11.70
C VAL A 318 7.77 -6.51 10.54
N GLN A 319 8.47 -7.28 9.70
CA GLN A 319 7.82 -8.19 8.77
C GLN A 319 7.11 -9.21 9.64
N ILE A 320 5.78 -9.17 9.60
CA ILE A 320 4.97 -10.26 10.11
C ILE A 320 5.35 -11.46 9.25
N GLU A 321 6.07 -12.43 9.84
CA GLU A 321 6.44 -13.63 9.12
C GLU A 321 5.19 -14.43 8.74
N PRO A 322 5.15 -15.06 7.55
CA PRO A 322 4.05 -15.93 7.17
C PRO A 322 3.97 -17.10 8.16
N GLN A 323 2.80 -17.29 8.74
CA GLN A 323 2.54 -18.40 9.65
C GLN A 323 2.08 -19.64 8.87
N GLU A 324 2.36 -20.82 9.40
CA GLU A 324 1.80 -22.06 8.86
C GLU A 324 0.27 -22.05 8.94
N TYR A 325 -0.39 -22.54 7.88
CA TYR A 325 -1.84 -22.64 7.87
C TYR A 325 -2.31 -23.67 8.90
N PRO A 326 -3.30 -23.36 9.76
CA PRO A 326 -3.76 -24.27 10.82
C PRO A 326 -4.63 -25.40 10.25
N LEU A 327 -4.03 -26.32 9.49
CA LEU A 327 -4.71 -27.47 8.90
C LEU A 327 -5.39 -28.34 9.93
N ASP A 328 -4.77 -28.49 11.10
CA ASP A 328 -5.29 -29.27 12.22
C ASP A 328 -6.57 -28.67 12.82
N ALA A 329 -6.84 -27.38 12.59
CA ALA A 329 -8.10 -26.73 12.98
C ALA A 329 -9.26 -27.10 12.06
N LEU A 330 -9.01 -27.58 10.84
CA LEU A 330 -10.08 -27.97 9.93
C LEU A 330 -10.68 -29.33 10.34
N PRO A 331 -12.00 -29.56 10.14
CA PRO A 331 -12.59 -30.87 10.34
C PRO A 331 -11.88 -31.93 9.50
N ASP A 332 -11.77 -33.15 10.02
CA ASP A 332 -10.99 -34.25 9.40
C ASP A 332 -11.27 -34.44 7.91
N ALA A 333 -12.55 -34.45 7.51
CA ALA A 333 -12.92 -34.62 6.12
C ALA A 333 -12.42 -33.47 5.21
N VAL A 334 -12.37 -32.23 5.71
CA VAL A 334 -11.82 -31.08 4.98
C VAL A 334 -10.30 -31.15 4.98
N ARG A 335 -9.69 -31.37 6.16
CA ARG A 335 -8.23 -31.47 6.34
C ARG A 335 -7.62 -32.53 5.44
N CYS A 336 -8.15 -33.75 5.48
CA CYS A 336 -7.67 -34.86 4.68
C CYS A 336 -7.81 -34.59 3.17
N ALA A 337 -8.92 -33.99 2.73
CA ALA A 337 -9.10 -33.62 1.32
C ALA A 337 -8.11 -32.54 0.88
N VAL A 338 -7.86 -31.53 1.70
CA VAL A 338 -6.85 -30.49 1.44
C VAL A 338 -5.46 -31.09 1.35
N GLN A 339 -5.07 -31.97 2.29
CA GLN A 339 -3.77 -32.64 2.28
C GLN A 339 -3.60 -33.58 1.07
N GLU A 340 -4.64 -34.32 0.69
CA GLU A 340 -4.62 -35.21 -0.47
C GLU A 340 -4.43 -34.41 -1.78
N VAL A 341 -5.19 -33.32 -1.96
CA VAL A 341 -5.02 -32.41 -3.10
C VAL A 341 -3.63 -31.75 -3.07
N ALA A 342 -3.15 -31.35 -1.90
CA ALA A 342 -1.81 -30.77 -1.75
C ALA A 342 -0.69 -31.73 -2.14
N GLY A 343 -0.80 -33.03 -1.81
CA GLY A 343 0.19 -34.04 -2.16
C GLY A 343 0.45 -34.16 -3.66
N PHE A 344 -0.57 -33.92 -4.50
CA PHE A 344 -0.47 -33.95 -5.95
C PHE A 344 -0.29 -32.57 -6.58
N VAL A 345 -1.15 -31.62 -6.22
CA VAL A 345 -1.16 -30.28 -6.82
C VAL A 345 0.06 -29.50 -6.37
N LYS A 346 0.60 -29.75 -5.17
CA LYS A 346 1.80 -29.07 -4.65
C LYS A 346 1.70 -27.54 -4.78
N ALA A 347 0.49 -27.02 -4.62
CA ALA A 347 0.22 -25.60 -4.49
C ALA A 347 0.26 -25.25 -2.99
N PRO A 348 0.37 -23.95 -2.64
CA PRO A 348 0.41 -23.56 -1.24
C PRO A 348 -0.86 -24.00 -0.51
N ILE A 349 -0.70 -24.56 0.70
CA ILE A 349 -1.81 -25.06 1.51
C ILE A 349 -2.93 -24.02 1.69
N PRO A 350 -2.66 -22.73 1.99
CA PRO A 350 -3.73 -21.74 2.10
C PRO A 350 -4.58 -21.57 0.84
N LEU A 351 -3.98 -21.70 -0.34
CA LEU A 351 -4.70 -21.60 -1.61
C LEU A 351 -5.68 -22.77 -1.78
N ILE A 352 -5.22 -23.98 -1.46
CA ILE A 352 -6.02 -25.22 -1.54
C ILE A 352 -7.15 -25.18 -0.49
N ALA A 353 -6.83 -24.80 0.75
CA ALA A 353 -7.81 -24.66 1.83
C ALA A 353 -8.87 -23.61 1.49
N THR A 354 -8.47 -22.47 0.91
CA THR A 354 -9.39 -21.43 0.47
C THR A 354 -10.37 -21.94 -0.59
N SER A 355 -9.91 -22.73 -1.57
CA SER A 355 -10.79 -23.38 -2.56
C SER A 355 -11.77 -24.36 -1.90
N ALA A 356 -11.33 -25.13 -0.90
CA ALA A 356 -12.20 -26.05 -0.16
C ALA A 356 -13.28 -25.30 0.66
N LEU A 357 -12.88 -24.25 1.38
CA LEU A 357 -13.81 -23.39 2.15
C LEU A 357 -14.81 -22.66 1.25
N ALA A 358 -14.39 -22.23 0.05
CA ALA A 358 -15.27 -21.63 -0.94
C ALA A 358 -16.37 -22.59 -1.41
N ALA A 359 -15.99 -23.84 -1.73
CA ALA A 359 -16.95 -24.86 -2.14
C ALA A 359 -17.94 -25.20 -1.01
N LEU A 360 -17.43 -25.29 0.23
CA LEU A 360 -18.23 -25.55 1.42
C LEU A 360 -19.21 -24.40 1.69
N SER A 361 -18.75 -23.15 1.63
CA SER A 361 -19.57 -21.94 1.76
C SER A 361 -20.70 -21.91 0.72
N LEU A 362 -20.37 -22.11 -0.56
CA LEU A 362 -21.34 -22.08 -1.65
C LEU A 362 -22.41 -23.17 -1.53
N ALA A 363 -22.03 -24.38 -1.12
CA ALA A 363 -22.97 -25.49 -0.96
C ALA A 363 -23.91 -25.32 0.24
N ILE A 364 -23.44 -24.71 1.32
CA ILE A 364 -24.18 -24.64 2.59
C ILE A 364 -24.99 -23.35 2.75
N GLN A 365 -24.56 -22.23 2.16
CA GLN A 365 -25.13 -20.90 2.41
C GLN A 365 -26.64 -20.78 2.17
N ALA A 366 -27.24 -21.66 1.35
CA ALA A 366 -28.68 -21.66 1.11
C ALA A 366 -29.49 -22.21 2.29
N HIS A 367 -28.87 -22.99 3.16
CA HIS A 367 -29.56 -23.81 4.16
C HIS A 367 -29.47 -23.27 5.57
N VAL A 368 -28.43 -22.51 5.91
CA VAL A 368 -28.21 -22.02 7.27
C VAL A 368 -27.80 -20.55 7.32
N ASP A 369 -28.29 -19.85 8.33
CA ASP A 369 -27.82 -18.54 8.79
C ASP A 369 -27.29 -18.69 10.23
N VAL A 370 -26.58 -17.68 10.73
CA VAL A 370 -26.00 -17.69 12.09
C VAL A 370 -26.51 -16.53 12.94
N GLN A 371 -27.00 -16.85 14.14
CA GLN A 371 -27.38 -15.90 15.17
C GLN A 371 -26.31 -15.87 16.27
N ARG A 372 -25.55 -14.79 16.30
CA ARG A 372 -24.52 -14.52 17.30
C ARG A 372 -25.14 -13.97 18.59
N ALA A 373 -26.18 -13.16 18.48
CA ALA A 373 -26.96 -12.61 19.59
C ALA A 373 -28.38 -12.26 19.10
N GLU A 374 -29.30 -11.91 20.00
CA GLU A 374 -30.73 -11.66 19.72
C GLU A 374 -30.99 -10.72 18.53
N LYS A 375 -30.10 -9.75 18.28
CA LYS A 375 -30.18 -8.81 17.14
C LYS A 375 -28.99 -8.89 16.18
N LEU A 376 -28.13 -9.87 16.38
CA LEU A 376 -26.93 -10.07 15.59
C LEU A 376 -27.06 -11.39 14.85
N GLN A 377 -27.83 -11.37 13.76
CA GLN A 377 -28.02 -12.51 12.85
C GLN A 377 -27.57 -12.18 11.42
N GLY A 378 -27.26 -13.19 10.61
CA GLY A 378 -26.84 -12.96 9.23
C GLY A 378 -26.46 -14.24 8.47
N PRO A 379 -26.14 -14.10 7.18
CA PRO A 379 -25.70 -15.21 6.33
C PRO A 379 -24.45 -15.91 6.84
N CYS A 380 -24.28 -17.19 6.52
CA CYS A 380 -23.02 -17.91 6.74
C CYS A 380 -22.04 -17.84 5.55
N GLY A 381 -22.45 -17.26 4.42
CA GLY A 381 -21.62 -17.13 3.21
C GLY A 381 -20.32 -16.36 3.47
N LEU A 382 -19.23 -16.85 2.88
CA LEU A 382 -17.87 -16.31 3.03
C LEU A 382 -17.43 -15.52 1.81
N PHE A 383 -16.65 -14.46 2.06
CA PHE A 383 -15.83 -13.79 1.06
C PHE A 383 -14.37 -14.20 1.32
N LEU A 384 -13.70 -14.72 0.30
CA LEU A 384 -12.39 -15.35 0.36
C LEU A 384 -11.50 -14.73 -0.73
N LEU A 385 -10.30 -14.28 -0.35
CA LEU A 385 -9.35 -13.64 -1.27
C LEU A 385 -7.99 -14.33 -1.15
N ALA A 386 -7.63 -15.11 -2.17
CA ALA A 386 -6.31 -15.70 -2.26
C ALA A 386 -5.41 -14.87 -3.18
N ILE A 387 -4.31 -14.35 -2.63
CA ILE A 387 -3.30 -13.59 -3.36
C ILE A 387 -2.19 -14.58 -3.72
N ALA A 388 -2.07 -14.90 -5.01
CA ALA A 388 -1.08 -15.87 -5.49
C ALA A 388 -0.61 -15.54 -6.91
N ASP A 389 0.65 -15.88 -7.18
CA ASP A 389 1.31 -15.59 -8.45
C ASP A 389 0.66 -16.30 -9.66
N SER A 390 1.05 -15.83 -10.84
CA SER A 390 0.72 -16.53 -12.08
C SER A 390 1.36 -17.92 -12.07
N GLY A 391 0.60 -18.94 -12.46
CA GLY A 391 1.11 -20.32 -12.52
C GLY A 391 1.07 -21.09 -11.19
N GLU A 392 0.51 -20.55 -10.11
CA GLU A 392 0.40 -21.22 -8.79
C GLU A 392 -0.67 -22.35 -8.75
N ARG A 393 -1.15 -22.82 -9.91
CA ARG A 393 -2.20 -23.87 -10.02
C ARG A 393 -3.54 -23.48 -9.36
N LYS A 394 -3.80 -22.17 -9.27
CA LYS A 394 -5.04 -21.51 -8.88
C LYS A 394 -6.32 -22.19 -9.37
N SER A 395 -6.52 -22.22 -10.68
CA SER A 395 -7.69 -22.84 -11.33
C SER A 395 -7.78 -24.35 -11.11
N THR A 396 -6.64 -25.04 -10.95
CA THR A 396 -6.59 -26.47 -10.63
C THR A 396 -7.14 -26.75 -9.24
N CYS A 397 -6.77 -25.95 -8.23
CA CYS A 397 -7.28 -26.07 -6.87
C CYS A 397 -8.79 -25.89 -6.82
N ASP A 398 -9.30 -24.83 -7.46
CA ASP A 398 -10.76 -24.60 -7.57
C ASP A 398 -11.45 -25.74 -8.31
N GLY A 399 -10.83 -26.30 -9.34
CA GLY A 399 -11.38 -27.42 -10.12
C GLY A 399 -11.66 -28.66 -9.28
N PHE A 400 -10.74 -29.04 -8.38
CA PHE A 400 -10.93 -30.21 -7.52
C PHE A 400 -12.12 -30.05 -6.56
N PHE A 401 -12.23 -28.90 -5.88
CA PHE A 401 -13.26 -28.69 -4.85
C PHE A 401 -14.61 -28.21 -5.40
N THR A 402 -14.67 -27.63 -6.60
CA THR A 402 -15.94 -27.21 -7.23
C THR A 402 -16.56 -28.26 -8.14
N SER A 403 -15.88 -29.39 -8.38
CA SER A 403 -16.36 -30.48 -9.25
C SER A 403 -17.78 -30.95 -8.89
N ALA A 404 -18.01 -31.30 -7.62
CA ALA A 404 -19.33 -31.73 -7.15
C ALA A 404 -20.44 -30.68 -7.35
N ILE A 405 -20.12 -29.40 -7.20
CA ILE A 405 -21.06 -28.29 -7.41
C ILE A 405 -21.39 -28.13 -8.90
N ARG A 406 -20.38 -28.26 -9.78
CA ARG A 406 -20.56 -28.21 -11.24
C ARG A 406 -21.40 -29.38 -11.73
N ASP A 407 -21.13 -30.58 -11.23
CA ASP A 407 -21.88 -31.80 -11.58
C ASP A 407 -23.33 -31.71 -11.11
N TYR A 408 -23.57 -31.22 -9.89
CA TYR A 408 -24.90 -30.93 -9.37
C TYR A 408 -25.63 -29.92 -10.27
N GLN A 409 -25.01 -28.77 -10.55
CA GLN A 409 -25.61 -27.72 -11.39
C GLN A 409 -25.95 -28.24 -12.79
N ALA A 410 -25.04 -28.99 -13.43
CA ALA A 410 -25.27 -29.55 -14.75
C ALA A 410 -26.44 -30.56 -14.75
N ARG A 411 -26.51 -31.43 -13.73
CA ARG A 411 -27.59 -32.39 -13.56
C ARG A 411 -28.94 -31.72 -13.36
N GLU A 412 -29.03 -30.70 -12.51
CA GLU A 412 -30.26 -29.95 -12.26
C GLU A 412 -30.70 -29.15 -13.50
N GLN A 413 -29.75 -28.55 -14.24
CA GLN A 413 -30.04 -27.85 -15.49
C GLN A 413 -30.56 -28.80 -16.58
N GLU A 414 -29.98 -30.00 -16.68
CA GLU A 414 -30.46 -31.03 -17.61
C GLU A 414 -31.88 -31.48 -17.24
N ALA A 415 -32.12 -31.78 -15.96
CA ALA A 415 -33.42 -32.20 -15.44
C ALA A 415 -34.49 -31.11 -15.63
N ALA A 416 -34.10 -29.84 -15.59
CA ALA A 416 -35.01 -28.72 -15.78
C ALA A 416 -35.34 -28.40 -17.26
N LYS A 417 -34.64 -28.96 -18.25
CA LYS A 417 -34.90 -28.65 -19.68
C LYS A 417 -36.37 -28.87 -20.10
N PRO A 418 -37.04 -29.99 -19.75
CA PRO A 418 -38.44 -30.17 -20.09
C PRO A 418 -39.36 -29.14 -19.42
N LEU A 419 -39.08 -28.79 -18.15
CA LEU A 419 -39.85 -27.77 -17.41
C LEU A 419 -39.69 -26.38 -18.03
N ILE A 420 -38.47 -26.00 -18.41
CA ILE A 420 -38.20 -24.73 -19.11
C ILE A 420 -38.91 -24.69 -20.46
N GLN A 421 -38.94 -25.82 -21.19
CA GLN A 421 -39.63 -25.90 -22.47
C GLN A 421 -41.15 -25.79 -22.31
N ALA A 422 -41.73 -26.47 -21.32
CA ALA A 422 -43.16 -26.36 -20.98
C ALA A 422 -43.53 -24.92 -20.61
N TYR A 423 -42.75 -24.29 -19.72
CA TYR A 423 -42.91 -22.88 -19.34
C TYR A 423 -42.87 -21.94 -20.54
N LYS A 424 -41.91 -22.12 -21.47
CA LYS A 424 -41.85 -21.29 -22.69
C LYS A 424 -43.14 -21.43 -23.51
N SER A 425 -43.62 -22.65 -23.71
CA SER A 425 -44.87 -22.88 -24.46
C SER A 425 -46.10 -22.31 -23.76
N GLU A 426 -46.20 -22.45 -22.44
CA GLU A 426 -47.27 -21.86 -21.63
C GLU A 426 -47.24 -20.33 -21.67
N ARG A 427 -46.05 -19.73 -21.55
CA ARG A 427 -45.86 -18.29 -21.62
C ARG A 427 -46.16 -17.72 -23.00
N ASP A 428 -45.72 -18.37 -24.07
CA ASP A 428 -46.03 -17.94 -25.45
C ASP A 428 -47.55 -18.00 -25.69
N ALA A 429 -48.23 -19.04 -25.18
CA ALA A 429 -49.69 -19.16 -25.25
C ALA A 429 -50.39 -18.06 -24.43
N TRP A 430 -49.89 -17.76 -23.24
CA TRP A 430 -50.37 -16.67 -22.39
C TRP A 430 -50.18 -15.29 -23.05
N GLU A 431 -48.99 -15.00 -23.58
CA GLU A 431 -48.68 -13.75 -24.29
C GLU A 431 -49.59 -13.57 -25.51
N ALA A 432 -49.86 -14.64 -26.26
CA ALA A 432 -50.78 -14.61 -27.40
C ALA A 432 -52.23 -14.31 -26.97
N LYS A 433 -52.73 -14.97 -25.92
CA LYS A 433 -54.08 -14.71 -25.35
C LYS A 433 -54.19 -13.25 -24.87
N ARG A 434 -53.17 -12.78 -24.16
CA ARG A 434 -53.10 -11.42 -23.61
C ARG A 434 -53.06 -10.37 -24.71
N GLY A 435 -52.27 -10.58 -25.75
CA GLY A 435 -52.23 -9.73 -26.94
C GLY A 435 -53.58 -9.66 -27.66
N GLY A 436 -54.25 -10.80 -27.82
CA GLY A 436 -55.59 -10.88 -28.40
C GLY A 436 -56.66 -10.12 -27.61
N LEU A 437 -56.64 -10.22 -26.28
CA LEU A 437 -57.54 -9.46 -25.40
C LEU A 437 -57.27 -7.96 -25.49
N LYS A 438 -56.00 -7.54 -25.48
CA LYS A 438 -55.62 -6.12 -25.65
C LYS A 438 -56.11 -5.53 -26.97
N GLU A 439 -55.98 -6.25 -28.08
CA GLU A 439 -56.46 -5.76 -29.37
C GLU A 439 -57.99 -5.72 -29.44
N LYS A 440 -58.70 -6.69 -28.84
CA LYS A 440 -60.17 -6.65 -28.71
C LYS A 440 -60.65 -5.45 -27.89
N ILE A 441 -60.00 -5.16 -26.75
CA ILE A 441 -60.30 -3.98 -25.93
C ILE A 441 -60.11 -2.70 -26.74
N LYS A 442 -59.00 -2.61 -27.48
CA LYS A 442 -58.70 -1.46 -28.35
C LYS A 442 -59.72 -1.29 -29.46
N GLN A 443 -60.19 -2.38 -30.06
CA GLN A 443 -61.22 -2.34 -31.10
C GLN A 443 -62.59 -1.92 -30.54
N LEU A 444 -63.02 -2.49 -29.41
CA LEU A 444 -64.28 -2.11 -28.74
C LEU A 444 -64.27 -0.62 -28.34
N ALA A 445 -63.13 -0.11 -27.86
CA ALA A 445 -62.97 1.30 -27.52
C ALA A 445 -63.10 2.21 -28.75
N LYS A 446 -62.53 1.83 -29.91
CA LYS A 446 -62.70 2.57 -31.18
C LYS A 446 -64.15 2.57 -31.65
N ASP A 447 -64.85 1.45 -31.47
CA ASP A 447 -66.25 1.27 -31.90
C ASP A 447 -67.26 1.87 -30.91
N GLY A 448 -66.81 2.50 -29.81
CA GLY A 448 -67.67 3.12 -28.79
C GLY A 448 -68.47 2.12 -27.94
N LYS A 449 -68.04 0.85 -27.89
CA LYS A 449 -68.74 -0.23 -27.16
C LYS A 449 -68.09 -0.47 -25.79
N PRO A 450 -68.85 -0.92 -24.77
CA PRO A 450 -68.28 -1.31 -23.48
C PRO A 450 -67.29 -2.48 -23.63
N SER A 451 -66.14 -2.38 -22.95
CA SER A 451 -65.10 -3.42 -22.91
C SER A 451 -64.90 -4.04 -21.52
N THR A 452 -65.85 -3.84 -20.60
CA THR A 452 -65.74 -4.24 -19.19
C THR A 452 -65.43 -5.72 -19.02
N VAL A 453 -66.12 -6.59 -19.78
CA VAL A 453 -65.90 -8.05 -19.73
C VAL A 453 -64.49 -8.43 -20.19
N GLN A 454 -63.97 -7.82 -21.27
CA GLN A 454 -62.63 -8.14 -21.76
C GLN A 454 -61.53 -7.60 -20.83
N VAL A 455 -61.82 -6.54 -20.08
CA VAL A 455 -60.92 -6.03 -19.04
C VAL A 455 -60.88 -6.97 -17.83
N GLU A 456 -62.01 -7.52 -17.41
CA GLU A 456 -62.07 -8.57 -16.38
C GLU A 456 -61.34 -9.84 -16.84
N GLU A 457 -61.60 -10.33 -18.06
CA GLU A 457 -60.88 -11.48 -18.64
C GLU A 457 -59.37 -11.25 -18.72
N LEU A 458 -58.93 -10.01 -18.99
CA LEU A 458 -57.52 -9.65 -19.01
C LEU A 458 -56.91 -9.64 -17.60
N HIS A 459 -57.66 -9.19 -16.59
CA HIS A 459 -57.23 -9.21 -15.21
C HIS A 459 -57.05 -10.65 -14.70
N ASP A 460 -58.02 -11.52 -14.97
CA ASP A 460 -57.94 -12.94 -14.60
C ASP A 460 -56.77 -13.63 -15.32
N LEU A 461 -56.58 -13.34 -16.61
CA LEU A 461 -55.43 -13.86 -17.36
C LEU A 461 -54.09 -13.36 -16.80
N ASP A 462 -53.99 -12.08 -16.43
CA ASP A 462 -52.77 -11.52 -15.83
C ASP A 462 -52.47 -12.16 -14.46
N ALA A 463 -53.48 -12.65 -13.72
CA ALA A 463 -53.29 -13.41 -12.49
C ALA A 463 -52.75 -14.84 -12.73
N ASP A 464 -53.07 -15.44 -13.88
CA ASP A 464 -52.60 -16.77 -14.30
C ASP A 464 -51.29 -16.71 -15.12
N GLU A 465 -50.47 -15.67 -14.96
CA GLU A 465 -49.18 -15.57 -15.64
C GLU A 465 -48.26 -16.75 -15.25
N PRO A 466 -47.79 -17.56 -16.22
CA PRO A 466 -46.91 -18.68 -15.92
C PRO A 466 -45.62 -18.21 -15.22
N THR A 467 -45.23 -18.90 -14.15
CA THR A 467 -44.01 -18.58 -13.40
C THR A 467 -42.80 -19.33 -13.96
N ALA A 468 -41.69 -18.63 -14.17
CA ALA A 468 -40.46 -19.26 -14.63
C ALA A 468 -39.94 -20.30 -13.60
N PRO A 469 -39.59 -21.52 -14.03
CA PRO A 469 -39.01 -22.51 -13.13
C PRO A 469 -37.64 -22.02 -12.62
N ARG A 470 -37.43 -22.12 -11.31
CA ARG A 470 -36.16 -21.78 -10.67
C ARG A 470 -35.18 -22.92 -10.83
N VAL A 471 -34.11 -22.67 -11.57
CA VAL A 471 -33.07 -23.66 -11.85
C VAL A 471 -31.78 -23.23 -11.16
N PRO A 472 -31.13 -24.11 -10.39
CA PRO A 472 -29.87 -23.80 -9.72
C PRO A 472 -28.81 -23.25 -10.70
N ARG A 473 -28.28 -22.08 -10.35
CA ARG A 473 -27.10 -21.48 -10.97
C ARG A 473 -26.20 -20.94 -9.86
N LEU A 474 -25.26 -21.78 -9.45
CA LEU A 474 -24.46 -21.56 -8.25
C LEU A 474 -23.13 -20.87 -8.55
N ILE A 475 -22.50 -21.10 -9.72
CA ILE A 475 -21.17 -20.55 -10.01
C ILE A 475 -21.27 -19.44 -11.08
N PHE A 476 -20.69 -18.28 -10.76
CA PHE A 476 -20.53 -17.10 -11.62
C PHE A 476 -19.04 -16.78 -11.77
N GLY A 477 -18.53 -16.71 -13.01
CA GLY A 477 -17.11 -16.43 -13.28
C GLY A 477 -16.82 -14.94 -13.53
N ASP A 478 -17.60 -14.29 -14.40
CA ASP A 478 -17.40 -12.94 -14.91
C ASP A 478 -18.71 -12.12 -14.97
N ALA A 479 -19.70 -12.48 -14.15
CA ALA A 479 -20.99 -11.81 -14.15
C ALA A 479 -20.86 -10.34 -13.74
N THR A 480 -21.48 -9.44 -14.50
CA THR A 480 -21.63 -8.04 -14.07
C THR A 480 -22.47 -7.98 -12.79
N PRO A 481 -22.29 -6.96 -11.94
CA PRO A 481 -23.10 -6.79 -10.72
C PRO A 481 -24.60 -6.82 -10.99
N GLU A 482 -25.04 -6.22 -12.10
CA GLU A 482 -26.44 -6.22 -12.53
C GLU A 482 -26.94 -7.61 -12.94
N ALA A 483 -26.11 -8.40 -13.64
CA ALA A 483 -26.47 -9.77 -14.01
C ALA A 483 -26.50 -10.69 -12.77
N LEU A 484 -25.58 -10.46 -11.83
CA LEU A 484 -25.53 -11.19 -10.56
C LEU A 484 -26.77 -10.90 -9.71
N THR A 485 -27.12 -9.64 -9.48
CA THR A 485 -28.31 -9.29 -8.68
C THR A 485 -29.60 -9.78 -9.33
N PHE A 486 -29.70 -9.69 -10.66
CA PHE A 486 -30.84 -10.24 -11.40
C PHE A 486 -30.94 -11.76 -11.25
N ALA A 487 -29.83 -12.49 -11.38
CA ALA A 487 -29.81 -13.94 -11.22
C ALA A 487 -30.21 -14.35 -9.81
N LEU A 488 -29.72 -13.65 -8.78
CA LEU A 488 -30.08 -13.91 -7.38
C LEU A 488 -31.56 -13.63 -7.08
N ALA A 489 -32.16 -12.59 -7.68
CA ALA A 489 -33.58 -12.31 -7.48
C ALA A 489 -34.50 -13.28 -8.24
N LYS A 490 -34.23 -13.49 -9.54
CA LYS A 490 -35.19 -14.08 -10.48
C LYS A 490 -34.88 -15.52 -10.89
N GLN A 491 -33.65 -16.00 -10.72
CA GLN A 491 -33.25 -17.36 -11.14
C GLN A 491 -33.07 -18.27 -9.92
N TRP A 492 -32.08 -17.98 -9.09
CA TRP A 492 -31.75 -18.81 -7.93
C TRP A 492 -31.14 -17.94 -6.82
N PRO A 493 -31.70 -17.93 -5.60
CA PRO A 493 -31.32 -16.99 -4.54
C PRO A 493 -30.00 -17.33 -3.82
N SER A 494 -29.20 -18.27 -4.33
CA SER A 494 -27.88 -18.61 -3.79
C SER A 494 -26.85 -18.63 -4.91
N GLY A 495 -25.73 -17.93 -4.74
CA GLY A 495 -24.70 -17.84 -5.78
C GLY A 495 -23.29 -17.67 -5.23
N GLY A 496 -22.32 -17.97 -6.08
CA GLY A 496 -20.90 -17.89 -5.80
C GLY A 496 -20.17 -17.20 -6.94
N VAL A 497 -19.52 -16.08 -6.66
CA VAL A 497 -18.56 -15.49 -7.60
C VAL A 497 -17.21 -16.17 -7.35
N ILE A 498 -16.91 -17.21 -8.14
CA ILE A 498 -15.69 -18.01 -8.02
C ILE A 498 -14.83 -17.75 -9.24
N SER A 499 -13.68 -17.11 -9.04
CA SER A 499 -12.78 -16.74 -10.13
C SER A 499 -11.31 -16.92 -9.75
N SER A 500 -10.60 -17.73 -10.54
CA SER A 500 -9.15 -17.89 -10.46
C SER A 500 -8.38 -16.72 -11.09
N GLU A 501 -9.09 -15.78 -11.73
CA GLU A 501 -8.57 -14.58 -12.40
C GLU A 501 -9.42 -13.35 -12.02
N ALA A 502 -9.36 -12.97 -10.75
CA ALA A 502 -10.16 -11.87 -10.21
C ALA A 502 -9.84 -10.50 -10.83
N GLY A 503 -8.78 -10.37 -11.64
CA GLY A 503 -8.54 -9.17 -12.45
C GLY A 503 -9.70 -8.81 -13.38
N SER A 504 -10.47 -9.79 -13.84
CA SER A 504 -11.72 -9.57 -14.59
C SER A 504 -12.83 -8.99 -13.71
N VAL A 505 -12.91 -9.40 -12.44
CA VAL A 505 -13.87 -8.89 -11.45
C VAL A 505 -13.50 -7.47 -11.01
N PHE A 506 -12.21 -7.18 -10.80
CA PHE A 506 -11.70 -5.86 -10.41
C PHE A 506 -11.54 -4.88 -11.58
N GLY A 507 -11.40 -5.37 -12.81
CA GLY A 507 -11.14 -4.59 -14.02
C GLY A 507 -12.26 -4.56 -15.05
N GLY A 508 -13.37 -5.27 -14.82
CA GLY A 508 -14.49 -5.37 -15.75
C GLY A 508 -15.23 -4.05 -15.98
N HIS A 509 -16.10 -4.00 -17.00
CA HIS A 509 -16.84 -2.80 -17.42
C HIS A 509 -17.65 -2.12 -16.30
N GLY A 510 -18.03 -2.83 -15.23
CA GLY A 510 -18.69 -2.28 -14.04
C GLY A 510 -17.74 -1.63 -13.03
N MET A 511 -16.42 -1.79 -13.15
CA MET A 511 -15.41 -1.25 -12.23
C MET A 511 -14.71 0.00 -12.80
N GLY A 512 -15.46 0.86 -13.47
CA GLY A 512 -15.04 2.22 -13.82
C GLY A 512 -14.99 3.15 -12.58
N SER A 513 -14.22 4.24 -12.64
CA SER A 513 -14.09 5.20 -11.51
C SER A 513 -15.43 5.68 -10.96
N ASP A 514 -16.44 5.74 -11.82
CA ASP A 514 -17.75 6.32 -11.50
C ASP A 514 -18.73 5.29 -10.91
N SER A 515 -18.46 3.98 -11.07
CA SER A 515 -19.38 2.89 -10.67
C SER A 515 -18.81 1.91 -9.65
N VAL A 516 -17.47 1.90 -9.43
CA VAL A 516 -16.81 1.01 -8.45
C VAL A 516 -17.48 1.13 -7.07
N MET A 517 -17.68 2.34 -6.56
CA MET A 517 -18.23 2.55 -5.21
C MET A 517 -19.62 1.91 -5.04
N ARG A 518 -20.50 2.10 -6.03
CA ARG A 518 -21.84 1.50 -6.04
C ARG A 518 -21.76 -0.02 -6.02
N ASN A 519 -20.86 -0.59 -6.81
CA ASN A 519 -20.74 -2.04 -6.96
C ASN A 519 -20.13 -2.70 -5.73
N LEU A 520 -19.11 -2.09 -5.12
CA LEU A 520 -18.58 -2.54 -3.83
C LEU A 520 -19.65 -2.47 -2.73
N ALA A 521 -20.48 -1.43 -2.73
CA ALA A 521 -21.60 -1.32 -1.79
C ALA A 521 -22.65 -2.44 -1.97
N VAL A 522 -22.99 -2.79 -3.22
CA VAL A 522 -23.89 -3.92 -3.51
C VAL A 522 -23.32 -5.24 -2.99
N LEU A 523 -22.04 -5.50 -3.21
CA LEU A 523 -21.39 -6.73 -2.72
C LEU A 523 -21.34 -6.78 -1.19
N ASN A 524 -21.08 -5.63 -0.53
CA ASN A 524 -21.14 -5.52 0.92
C ASN A 524 -22.53 -5.85 1.47
N GLN A 525 -23.58 -5.32 0.84
CA GLN A 525 -24.96 -5.60 1.21
C GLN A 525 -25.34 -7.07 0.99
N LEU A 526 -24.83 -7.72 -0.07
CA LEU A 526 -25.02 -9.16 -0.28
C LEU A 526 -24.31 -10.01 0.77
N TRP A 527 -23.13 -9.59 1.24
CA TRP A 527 -22.44 -10.24 2.36
C TRP A 527 -23.22 -10.10 3.68
N ASP A 528 -23.84 -8.93 3.90
CA ASP A 528 -24.71 -8.66 5.06
C ASP A 528 -26.07 -9.41 4.94
N GLY A 529 -26.44 -9.90 3.75
CA GLY A 529 -27.74 -10.51 3.48
C GLY A 529 -28.88 -9.48 3.38
N ALA A 530 -28.55 -8.22 3.12
CA ALA A 530 -29.51 -7.13 3.02
C ALA A 530 -30.39 -7.25 1.76
N THR A 531 -31.59 -6.68 1.85
CA THR A 531 -32.48 -6.57 0.68
C THR A 531 -32.01 -5.47 -0.25
N LEU A 532 -31.92 -5.75 -1.54
CA LEU A 532 -31.52 -4.78 -2.57
C LEU A 532 -32.70 -4.45 -3.47
N ASN A 533 -32.98 -3.16 -3.65
CA ASN A 533 -33.99 -2.69 -4.60
C ASN A 533 -33.29 -2.16 -5.85
N THR A 534 -33.60 -2.73 -7.01
CA THR A 534 -33.11 -2.24 -8.31
C THR A 534 -34.26 -1.60 -9.06
N GLU A 535 -34.33 -0.27 -9.00
CA GLU A 535 -35.30 0.52 -9.74
C GLU A 535 -34.76 0.86 -11.13
N ARG A 536 -35.55 0.56 -12.17
CA ARG A 536 -35.19 0.89 -13.55
C ARG A 536 -36.37 1.52 -14.29
N ARG A 537 -36.07 2.57 -15.05
CA ARG A 537 -37.06 3.30 -15.86
C ARG A 537 -37.38 2.61 -17.19
N SER A 538 -36.42 1.86 -17.74
CA SER A 538 -36.49 1.24 -19.08
C SER A 538 -36.67 -0.28 -19.06
N THR A 539 -36.52 -0.92 -17.90
CA THR A 539 -36.60 -2.38 -17.71
C THR A 539 -37.34 -2.67 -16.41
N GLU A 540 -37.78 -3.92 -16.23
CA GLU A 540 -38.50 -4.34 -15.02
C GLU A 540 -37.65 -4.04 -13.76
N SER A 541 -38.28 -3.41 -12.77
CA SER A 541 -37.67 -3.22 -11.45
C SER A 541 -37.80 -4.52 -10.64
N PHE A 542 -36.77 -4.86 -9.88
CA PHE A 542 -36.77 -6.10 -9.10
C PHE A 542 -36.09 -5.92 -7.75
N THR A 543 -36.44 -6.82 -6.84
CA THR A 543 -35.94 -6.84 -5.47
C THR A 543 -35.15 -8.11 -5.24
N VAL A 544 -33.91 -7.98 -4.77
CA VAL A 544 -33.11 -9.10 -4.29
C VAL A 544 -33.40 -9.26 -2.80
N ARG A 545 -34.17 -10.27 -2.43
CA ARG A 545 -34.54 -10.57 -1.04
C ARG A 545 -34.10 -12.00 -0.69
N GLY A 546 -33.61 -12.19 0.53
CA GLY A 546 -33.22 -13.52 1.00
C GLY A 546 -32.14 -14.17 0.13
N ALA A 547 -31.27 -13.39 -0.51
CA ALA A 547 -30.20 -13.94 -1.33
C ALA A 547 -28.94 -14.26 -0.52
N ARG A 548 -28.14 -15.22 -0.99
CA ARG A 548 -26.88 -15.64 -0.36
C ARG A 548 -25.75 -15.60 -1.37
N LEU A 549 -24.65 -14.95 -1.01
CA LEU A 549 -23.50 -14.79 -1.87
C LEU A 549 -22.22 -15.28 -1.18
N THR A 550 -21.52 -16.19 -1.85
CA THR A 550 -20.13 -16.53 -1.56
C THR A 550 -19.25 -15.82 -2.60
N MET A 551 -18.13 -15.26 -2.17
CA MET A 551 -17.11 -14.76 -3.10
C MET A 551 -15.81 -15.51 -2.84
N ALA A 552 -15.22 -16.07 -3.89
CA ALA A 552 -13.93 -16.73 -3.83
C ALA A 552 -13.08 -16.23 -4.99
N LEU A 553 -12.21 -15.27 -4.68
CA LEU A 553 -11.41 -14.55 -5.65
C LEU A 553 -9.96 -14.95 -5.48
N GLN A 554 -9.33 -15.35 -6.58
CA GLN A 554 -7.89 -15.54 -6.62
C GLN A 554 -7.28 -14.49 -7.53
N VAL A 555 -6.33 -13.71 -7.00
CA VAL A 555 -5.79 -12.53 -7.66
C VAL A 555 -4.27 -12.54 -7.58
N GLN A 556 -3.63 -11.93 -8.58
CA GLN A 556 -2.20 -11.64 -8.49
C GLN A 556 -1.98 -10.39 -7.63
N GLU A 557 -0.90 -10.37 -6.87
CA GLU A 557 -0.53 -9.23 -6.02
C GLU A 557 -0.51 -7.92 -6.83
N ALA A 558 0.17 -7.92 -7.98
CA ALA A 558 0.28 -6.74 -8.84
C ALA A 558 -1.08 -6.23 -9.34
N THR A 559 -2.02 -7.12 -9.66
CA THR A 559 -3.38 -6.73 -10.09
C THR A 559 -4.15 -6.07 -8.94
N LEU A 560 -4.03 -6.63 -7.74
CA LEU A 560 -4.67 -6.08 -6.56
C LEU A 560 -4.07 -4.71 -6.18
N ARG A 561 -2.73 -4.55 -6.23
CA ARG A 561 -2.06 -3.26 -6.03
C ARG A 561 -2.53 -2.22 -7.05
N ALA A 562 -2.56 -2.56 -8.33
CA ALA A 562 -3.04 -1.66 -9.38
C ALA A 562 -4.51 -1.23 -9.16
N PHE A 563 -5.34 -2.11 -8.62
CA PHE A 563 -6.72 -1.78 -8.25
C PHE A 563 -6.78 -0.76 -7.10
N PHE A 564 -5.93 -0.90 -6.07
CA PHE A 564 -5.82 0.07 -4.99
C PHE A 564 -5.32 1.44 -5.47
N ASP A 565 -4.28 1.45 -6.30
CA ASP A 565 -3.72 2.69 -6.86
C ASP A 565 -4.76 3.44 -7.68
N ARG A 566 -5.47 2.71 -8.56
CA ARG A 566 -6.54 3.27 -9.40
C ARG A 566 -7.69 3.82 -8.57
N THR A 567 -8.01 3.19 -7.45
CA THR A 567 -9.08 3.63 -6.55
C THR A 567 -8.60 4.62 -5.49
N LYS A 568 -7.33 5.08 -5.52
CA LYS A 568 -6.74 5.97 -4.50
C LYS A 568 -7.01 5.49 -3.06
N GLY A 569 -7.00 4.18 -2.83
CA GLY A 569 -7.29 3.57 -1.52
C GLY A 569 -8.78 3.47 -1.13
N LEU A 570 -9.73 3.89 -1.98
CA LEU A 570 -11.17 3.84 -1.70
C LEU A 570 -11.70 2.42 -1.42
N ALA A 571 -11.09 1.39 -2.03
CA ALA A 571 -11.46 0.00 -1.75
C ALA A 571 -11.21 -0.43 -0.28
N ARG A 572 -10.26 0.21 0.41
CA ARG A 572 -10.03 0.04 1.85
C ARG A 572 -11.09 0.83 2.64
N GLY A 573 -11.31 2.10 2.30
CA GLY A 573 -12.25 2.99 2.99
C GLY A 573 -13.74 2.61 2.89
N THR A 574 -14.13 1.73 1.95
CA THR A 574 -15.52 1.26 1.77
C THR A 574 -15.86 0.01 2.58
N GLY A 575 -14.89 -0.58 3.28
CA GLY A 575 -15.08 -1.82 4.06
C GLY A 575 -15.32 -3.07 3.20
N PHE A 576 -15.03 -3.02 1.89
CA PHE A 576 -15.19 -4.18 1.01
C PHE A 576 -14.18 -5.28 1.35
N LEU A 577 -12.89 -4.95 1.43
CA LEU A 577 -11.86 -5.92 1.78
C LEU A 577 -11.95 -6.41 3.22
N ALA A 578 -12.52 -5.61 4.12
CA ALA A 578 -12.75 -6.01 5.50
C ALA A 578 -13.63 -7.26 5.65
N ARG A 579 -14.44 -7.59 4.64
CA ARG A 579 -15.30 -8.79 4.66
C ARG A 579 -14.58 -10.06 4.20
N PHE A 580 -13.39 -9.94 3.60
CA PHE A 580 -12.66 -11.07 3.04
C PHE A 580 -11.79 -11.78 4.09
N LEU A 581 -11.80 -13.10 4.05
CA LEU A 581 -10.73 -13.94 4.59
C LEU A 581 -9.58 -13.94 3.57
N VAL A 582 -8.53 -13.17 3.88
CA VAL A 582 -7.38 -12.97 2.99
C VAL A 582 -6.33 -14.05 3.25
N SER A 583 -5.76 -14.63 2.20
CA SER A 583 -4.58 -15.49 2.28
C SER A 583 -3.53 -15.01 1.30
N TRP A 584 -2.28 -14.87 1.73
CA TRP A 584 -1.19 -14.44 0.86
C TRP A 584 0.00 -15.41 0.91
N PRO A 585 -0.21 -16.70 0.59
CA PRO A 585 0.80 -17.73 0.78
C PRO A 585 2.12 -17.47 0.03
N GLN A 586 3.24 -17.92 0.62
CA GLN A 586 4.50 -18.06 -0.11
C GLN A 586 4.34 -18.99 -1.32
N SER A 587 4.99 -18.65 -2.43
CA SER A 587 4.92 -19.45 -3.66
C SER A 587 5.63 -20.80 -3.48
N THR A 588 5.03 -21.84 -4.05
CA THR A 588 5.63 -23.19 -4.13
C THR A 588 6.33 -23.44 -5.47
N GLN A 589 6.39 -22.42 -6.33
CA GLN A 589 7.09 -22.50 -7.61
C GLN A 589 8.58 -22.78 -7.39
N GLY A 590 9.17 -23.59 -8.27
CA GLY A 590 10.55 -24.07 -8.10
C GLY A 590 10.69 -25.34 -7.26
N MET A 591 9.83 -25.57 -6.26
CA MET A 591 9.92 -26.74 -5.36
C MET A 591 8.96 -27.90 -5.72
N ARG A 592 8.04 -27.65 -6.64
CA ARG A 592 6.95 -28.57 -7.04
C ARG A 592 7.35 -29.58 -8.13
N HIS A 593 8.29 -30.48 -7.84
CA HIS A 593 8.67 -31.55 -8.77
C HIS A 593 7.46 -32.39 -9.22
N PHE A 594 7.45 -32.83 -10.47
CA PHE A 594 6.34 -33.62 -11.03
C PHE A 594 6.10 -34.90 -10.22
N THR A 595 4.82 -35.22 -10.01
CA THR A 595 4.34 -36.46 -9.41
C THR A 595 3.13 -36.93 -10.18
N GLU A 596 3.05 -38.24 -10.43
CA GLU A 596 1.87 -38.85 -11.02
C GLU A 596 0.66 -38.67 -10.10
N ALA A 597 -0.52 -38.57 -10.70
CA ALA A 597 -1.76 -38.53 -9.94
C ALA A 597 -1.96 -39.86 -9.19
N PRO A 598 -2.40 -39.84 -7.93
CA PRO A 598 -2.77 -41.07 -7.24
C PRO A 598 -3.92 -41.77 -8.00
N ALA A 599 -3.91 -43.11 -7.94
CA ALA A 599 -4.92 -43.93 -8.62
C ALA A 599 -6.35 -43.68 -8.08
N ASN A 600 -6.45 -43.23 -6.83
CA ASN A 600 -7.70 -42.90 -6.16
C ASN A 600 -7.55 -41.64 -5.30
N TRP A 601 -8.70 -41.06 -4.96
CA TRP A 601 -8.82 -39.82 -4.19
C TRP A 601 -9.84 -39.98 -3.05
N PRO A 602 -9.64 -40.94 -2.13
CA PRO A 602 -10.63 -41.28 -1.11
C PRO A 602 -11.04 -40.08 -0.24
N ALA A 603 -10.11 -39.20 0.13
CA ALA A 603 -10.44 -38.06 1.00
C ALA A 603 -11.23 -36.99 0.25
N LEU A 604 -10.79 -36.62 -0.96
CA LEU A 604 -11.52 -35.70 -1.81
C LEU A 604 -12.90 -36.25 -2.22
N ALA A 605 -13.00 -37.55 -2.50
CA ALA A 605 -14.28 -38.19 -2.79
C ALA A 605 -15.24 -38.12 -1.58
N ALA A 606 -14.75 -38.36 -0.35
CA ALA A 606 -15.56 -38.20 0.86
C ALA A 606 -16.06 -36.76 1.04
N PHE A 607 -15.20 -35.77 0.80
CA PHE A 607 -15.56 -34.35 0.81
C PHE A 607 -16.63 -34.03 -0.24
N ASN A 608 -16.43 -34.44 -1.49
CA ASN A 608 -17.36 -34.20 -2.60
C ASN A 608 -18.72 -34.90 -2.39
N ASN A 609 -18.71 -36.11 -1.85
CA ASN A 609 -19.93 -36.85 -1.49
C ASN A 609 -20.70 -36.10 -0.41
N ARG A 610 -20.01 -35.52 0.59
CA ARG A 610 -20.65 -34.71 1.62
C ARG A 610 -21.27 -33.43 1.04
N LEU A 611 -20.55 -32.71 0.17
CA LEU A 611 -21.11 -31.54 -0.53
C LEU A 611 -22.34 -31.92 -1.36
N THR A 612 -22.27 -33.01 -2.12
CA THR A 612 -23.39 -33.49 -2.93
C THR A 612 -24.61 -33.82 -2.06
N ALA A 613 -24.40 -34.46 -0.90
CA ALA A 613 -25.47 -34.76 0.05
C ALA A 613 -26.12 -33.50 0.64
N ILE A 614 -25.38 -32.39 0.77
CA ILE A 614 -25.92 -31.10 1.20
C ILE A 614 -26.69 -30.45 0.05
N LEU A 615 -26.11 -30.36 -1.15
CA LEU A 615 -26.72 -29.76 -2.33
C LEU A 615 -28.03 -30.44 -2.75
N ASN A 616 -28.15 -31.75 -2.55
CA ASN A 616 -29.38 -32.50 -2.84
C ASN A 616 -30.51 -32.25 -1.83
N ARG A 617 -30.27 -31.48 -0.75
CA ARG A 617 -31.35 -31.06 0.15
C ARG A 617 -32.13 -29.94 -0.54
N PRO A 618 -33.47 -29.95 -0.50
CA PRO A 618 -34.25 -28.82 -1.01
C PRO A 618 -33.82 -27.51 -0.36
N ALA A 619 -33.54 -26.49 -1.16
CA ALA A 619 -33.27 -25.15 -0.66
C ALA A 619 -34.59 -24.56 -0.09
N PRO A 620 -34.57 -23.98 1.13
CA PRO A 620 -35.77 -23.41 1.75
C PRO A 620 -36.10 -22.07 1.07
N ILE A 621 -36.83 -22.10 -0.03
CA ILE A 621 -37.25 -20.92 -0.80
C ILE A 621 -38.73 -20.65 -0.53
N ASP A 622 -39.08 -19.42 -0.17
CA ASP A 622 -40.47 -18.99 0.04
C ASP A 622 -41.20 -18.69 -1.30
N ASP A 623 -42.51 -18.43 -1.23
CA ASP A 623 -43.33 -18.15 -2.41
C ASP A 623 -42.89 -16.88 -3.16
N ASP A 624 -42.26 -15.93 -2.46
CA ASP A 624 -41.66 -14.72 -3.04
C ASP A 624 -40.30 -14.99 -3.71
N GLY A 625 -39.75 -16.19 -3.53
CA GLY A 625 -38.49 -16.62 -4.13
C GLY A 625 -37.23 -16.28 -3.34
N GLY A 626 -37.36 -15.84 -2.09
CA GLY A 626 -36.26 -15.59 -1.17
C GLY A 626 -35.93 -16.82 -0.32
N LEU A 627 -34.68 -16.94 0.13
CA LEU A 627 -34.31 -18.02 1.06
C LEU A 627 -34.80 -17.73 2.48
N THR A 628 -35.21 -18.81 3.16
CA THR A 628 -35.55 -18.88 4.59
C THR A 628 -34.66 -19.91 5.30
N PRO A 629 -33.34 -19.67 5.41
CA PRO A 629 -32.42 -20.65 5.98
C PRO A 629 -32.71 -20.94 7.46
N ALA A 630 -32.32 -22.12 7.92
CA ALA A 630 -32.36 -22.45 9.34
C ALA A 630 -31.39 -21.55 10.13
N MET A 631 -31.88 -20.91 11.19
CA MET A 631 -31.07 -20.05 12.03
C MET A 631 -30.32 -20.88 13.08
N LEU A 632 -29.00 -20.98 12.95
CA LEU A 632 -28.15 -21.63 13.94
C LEU A 632 -27.80 -20.67 15.07
N THR A 633 -27.92 -21.14 16.30
CA THR A 633 -27.47 -20.44 17.51
C THR A 633 -26.19 -21.09 18.02
N PHE A 634 -25.50 -20.45 18.97
CA PHE A 634 -24.38 -21.06 19.67
C PHE A 634 -24.85 -21.89 20.86
N SER A 635 -24.19 -23.02 21.11
CA SER A 635 -24.20 -23.63 22.45
C SER A 635 -23.62 -22.65 23.49
N PRO A 636 -23.92 -22.81 24.80
CA PRO A 636 -23.40 -21.90 25.82
C PRO A 636 -21.87 -21.76 25.80
N ASP A 637 -21.15 -22.88 25.63
CA ASP A 637 -19.69 -22.89 25.62
C ASP A 637 -19.14 -22.24 24.33
N ALA A 638 -19.73 -22.55 23.17
CA ALA A 638 -19.37 -21.90 21.91
C ALA A 638 -19.65 -20.39 21.96
N LYS A 639 -20.74 -19.96 22.61
CA LYS A 639 -21.06 -18.55 22.80
C LYS A 639 -20.00 -17.86 23.66
N SER A 640 -19.58 -18.51 24.75
CA SER A 640 -18.50 -18.00 25.60
C SER A 640 -17.19 -17.87 24.81
N ALA A 641 -16.81 -18.90 24.05
CA ALA A 641 -15.60 -18.88 23.22
C ALA A 641 -15.66 -17.76 22.16
N TRP A 642 -16.80 -17.57 21.51
CA TRP A 642 -17.00 -16.49 20.54
C TRP A 642 -16.88 -15.10 21.20
N VAL A 643 -17.44 -14.90 22.39
CA VAL A 643 -17.30 -13.62 23.13
C VAL A 643 -15.86 -13.36 23.50
N THR A 644 -15.16 -14.36 24.05
CA THR A 644 -13.72 -14.25 24.37
C THR A 644 -12.90 -13.91 23.13
N PHE A 645 -13.17 -14.56 22.00
CA PHE A 645 -12.51 -14.29 20.73
C PHE A 645 -12.79 -12.88 20.22
N HIS A 646 -14.06 -12.45 20.25
CA HIS A 646 -14.48 -11.10 19.87
C HIS A 646 -13.76 -10.03 20.70
N ASP A 647 -13.79 -10.14 22.02
CA ASP A 647 -13.24 -9.13 22.93
C ASP A 647 -11.72 -9.07 22.89
N ALA A 648 -11.06 -10.20 22.61
CA ALA A 648 -9.62 -10.24 22.36
C ALA A 648 -9.24 -9.43 21.11
N ILE A 649 -9.98 -9.59 20.01
CA ILE A 649 -9.75 -8.80 18.79
C ILE A 649 -10.07 -7.32 19.02
N GLU A 650 -11.20 -7.01 19.67
CA GLU A 650 -11.60 -5.63 19.96
C GLU A 650 -10.54 -4.88 20.79
N SER A 651 -9.91 -5.58 21.74
CA SER A 651 -8.82 -5.03 22.56
C SER A 651 -7.60 -4.63 21.71
N GLU A 652 -7.25 -5.43 20.70
CA GLU A 652 -6.13 -5.15 19.78
C GLU A 652 -6.41 -4.01 18.78
N LEU A 653 -7.65 -3.52 18.69
CA LEU A 653 -8.00 -2.36 17.86
C LEU A 653 -7.60 -1.02 18.48
N SER A 654 -7.21 -1.01 19.76
CA SER A 654 -6.89 0.21 20.51
C SER A 654 -5.60 0.88 20.01
N THR A 655 -5.47 2.19 20.20
CA THR A 655 -4.27 2.94 19.81
C THR A 655 -3.00 2.34 20.41
N GLY A 656 -2.01 2.05 19.56
CA GLY A 656 -0.73 1.46 19.96
C GLY A 656 -0.73 -0.06 20.10
N ARG A 657 -1.82 -0.75 19.70
CA ARG A 657 -1.92 -2.21 19.63
C ARG A 657 -1.75 -2.72 18.21
N GLU A 658 -1.54 -4.04 18.08
CA GLU A 658 -1.07 -4.67 16.83
C GLU A 658 -2.03 -4.50 15.65
N LEU A 659 -3.34 -4.47 15.90
CA LEU A 659 -4.36 -4.40 14.85
C LEU A 659 -4.88 -2.98 14.59
N TYR A 660 -4.27 -1.95 15.20
CA TYR A 660 -4.70 -0.56 15.08
C TYR A 660 -4.72 -0.05 13.62
N ASP A 661 -3.75 -0.46 12.82
CA ASP A 661 -3.63 -0.02 11.43
C ASP A 661 -4.57 -0.77 10.48
N VAL A 662 -5.14 -1.90 10.91
CA VAL A 662 -6.07 -2.75 10.14
C VAL A 662 -7.43 -2.92 10.82
N ARG A 663 -7.85 -1.90 11.58
CA ARG A 663 -9.12 -1.87 12.33
C ARG A 663 -10.33 -2.23 11.50
N ASP A 664 -10.36 -1.80 10.25
CA ASP A 664 -11.44 -2.08 9.32
C ASP A 664 -11.63 -3.59 9.13
N VAL A 665 -10.55 -4.31 8.79
CA VAL A 665 -10.59 -5.77 8.60
C VAL A 665 -10.81 -6.51 9.92
N ALA A 666 -10.06 -6.13 10.95
CA ALA A 666 -10.09 -6.81 12.24
C ALA A 666 -11.49 -6.78 12.88
N SER A 667 -12.23 -5.68 12.73
CA SER A 667 -13.61 -5.53 13.24
C SER A 667 -14.63 -6.53 12.66
N LYS A 668 -14.31 -7.21 11.55
CA LYS A 668 -15.19 -8.21 10.91
C LYS A 668 -14.76 -9.65 11.16
N THR A 669 -13.59 -9.88 11.77
CA THR A 669 -13.06 -11.22 11.99
C THR A 669 -13.96 -12.07 12.88
N ALA A 670 -14.50 -11.51 13.97
CA ALA A 670 -15.42 -12.24 14.84
C ALA A 670 -16.71 -12.68 14.12
N ASP A 671 -17.16 -11.89 13.14
CA ASP A 671 -18.31 -12.27 12.31
C ASP A 671 -17.95 -13.38 11.33
N ASN A 672 -16.81 -13.26 10.65
CA ASN A 672 -16.30 -14.32 9.78
C ASN A 672 -16.06 -15.63 10.53
N ALA A 673 -15.62 -15.58 11.79
CA ALA A 673 -15.46 -16.77 12.62
C ALA A 673 -16.81 -17.43 12.92
N ALA A 674 -17.86 -16.66 13.25
CA ALA A 674 -19.21 -17.20 13.42
C ALA A 674 -19.75 -17.86 12.14
N ARG A 675 -19.53 -17.22 10.99
CA ARG A 675 -19.92 -17.73 9.66
C ARG A 675 -19.21 -19.04 9.36
N LEU A 676 -17.89 -19.08 9.54
CA LEU A 676 -17.09 -20.28 9.34
C LEU A 676 -17.48 -21.39 10.31
N ALA A 677 -17.77 -21.09 11.59
CA ALA A 677 -18.20 -22.09 12.56
C ALA A 677 -19.52 -22.76 12.14
N ALA A 678 -20.51 -21.96 11.68
CA ALA A 678 -21.78 -22.48 11.17
C ALA A 678 -21.60 -23.42 9.97
N LEU A 679 -20.67 -23.05 9.08
CA LEU A 679 -20.29 -23.83 7.91
C LEU A 679 -19.61 -25.15 8.29
N LEU A 680 -18.61 -25.13 9.19
CA LEU A 680 -17.90 -26.33 9.65
C LEU A 680 -18.84 -27.28 10.42
N HIS A 681 -19.68 -26.75 11.31
CA HIS A 681 -20.68 -27.51 12.06
C HIS A 681 -21.68 -28.22 11.13
N THR A 682 -22.20 -27.50 10.14
CA THR A 682 -23.14 -28.07 9.15
C THR A 682 -22.46 -29.13 8.27
N PHE A 683 -21.21 -28.87 7.87
CA PHE A 683 -20.44 -29.82 7.07
C PHE A 683 -20.13 -31.11 7.83
N ALA A 684 -19.76 -31.02 9.11
CA ALA A 684 -19.55 -32.17 9.99
C ALA A 684 -20.83 -33.00 10.18
N GLY A 685 -22.00 -32.40 9.99
CA GLY A 685 -23.30 -33.07 10.15
C GLY A 685 -23.81 -33.09 11.58
N SER A 686 -23.24 -32.22 12.42
CA SER A 686 -23.77 -31.90 13.73
C SER A 686 -25.19 -31.35 13.62
N ILE A 687 -25.99 -31.59 14.67
CA ILE A 687 -27.39 -31.19 14.76
C ILE A 687 -27.55 -30.24 15.95
N GLY A 688 -28.31 -29.16 15.77
CA GLY A 688 -28.62 -28.22 16.84
C GLY A 688 -27.73 -26.98 16.84
N PRO A 689 -27.47 -26.38 18.01
CA PRO A 689 -26.60 -25.21 18.12
C PRO A 689 -25.15 -25.55 17.74
N ILE A 690 -24.44 -24.54 17.22
CA ILE A 690 -23.01 -24.61 16.91
C ILE A 690 -22.25 -24.98 18.18
N ASP A 691 -21.48 -26.06 18.09
CA ASP A 691 -20.67 -26.62 19.16
C ASP A 691 -19.37 -25.84 19.37
N LEU A 692 -18.71 -26.10 20.50
CA LEU A 692 -17.47 -25.44 20.90
C LEU A 692 -16.35 -25.73 19.88
N ASP A 693 -16.20 -26.99 19.47
CA ASP A 693 -15.15 -27.43 18.54
C ASP A 693 -15.22 -26.66 17.22
N ALA A 694 -16.41 -26.51 16.62
CA ALA A 694 -16.58 -25.75 15.39
C ALA A 694 -16.24 -24.27 15.56
N MET A 695 -16.55 -23.68 16.72
CA MET A 695 -16.22 -22.29 17.03
C MET A 695 -14.71 -22.09 17.23
N GLU A 696 -14.04 -22.95 18.00
CA GLU A 696 -12.59 -22.90 18.21
C GLU A 696 -11.81 -23.12 16.90
N SER A 697 -12.21 -24.12 16.11
CA SER A 697 -11.70 -24.36 14.76
C SER A 697 -11.82 -23.11 13.88
N ALA A 698 -13.00 -22.49 13.85
CA ALA A 698 -13.22 -21.29 13.06
C ALA A 698 -12.42 -20.08 13.55
N SER A 699 -12.33 -19.87 14.87
CA SER A 699 -11.50 -18.82 15.46
C SER A 699 -10.03 -18.96 15.06
N ARG A 700 -9.46 -20.18 15.10
CA ARG A 700 -8.07 -20.42 14.69
C ARG A 700 -7.83 -20.12 13.20
N VAL A 701 -8.70 -20.63 12.33
CA VAL A 701 -8.58 -20.39 10.88
C VAL A 701 -8.73 -18.92 10.53
N THR A 702 -9.72 -18.23 11.11
CA THR A 702 -9.94 -16.80 10.86
C THR A 702 -8.86 -15.90 11.45
N THR A 703 -8.27 -16.28 12.58
CA THR A 703 -7.10 -15.58 13.14
C THR A 703 -5.92 -15.63 12.17
N TRP A 704 -5.63 -16.80 11.60
CA TRP A 704 -4.57 -16.93 10.60
C TRP A 704 -4.82 -16.01 9.38
N HIS A 705 -6.06 -15.97 8.87
CA HIS A 705 -6.44 -15.06 7.79
C HIS A 705 -6.33 -13.57 8.18
N LEU A 706 -6.59 -13.23 9.44
CA LEU A 706 -6.40 -11.86 9.94
C LEU A 706 -4.93 -11.47 9.98
N THR A 707 -4.05 -12.37 10.44
CA THR A 707 -2.59 -12.15 10.43
C THR A 707 -2.08 -11.96 8.99
N GLU A 708 -2.57 -12.75 8.04
CA GLU A 708 -2.23 -12.61 6.62
C GLU A 708 -2.76 -11.31 6.01
N ALA A 709 -3.98 -10.90 6.37
CA ALA A 709 -4.51 -9.60 5.98
C ALA A 709 -3.66 -8.46 6.55
N ASN A 710 -3.25 -8.57 7.83
CA ASN A 710 -2.38 -7.59 8.47
C ASN A 710 -1.02 -7.49 7.78
N ARG A 711 -0.41 -8.64 7.48
CA ARG A 711 0.86 -8.74 6.74
C ARG A 711 0.78 -8.08 5.37
N PHE A 712 -0.22 -8.44 4.57
CA PHE A 712 -0.39 -7.89 3.24
C PHE A 712 -0.73 -6.39 3.25
N LEU A 713 -1.64 -5.94 4.12
CA LEU A 713 -2.07 -4.54 4.17
C LEU A 713 -1.02 -3.62 4.78
N SER A 714 -0.25 -4.10 5.76
CA SER A 714 0.89 -3.37 6.30
C SER A 714 1.93 -3.15 5.22
N GLU A 715 2.28 -4.20 4.46
CA GLU A 715 3.21 -4.07 3.32
C GLU A 715 2.67 -3.16 2.21
N LEU A 716 1.37 -3.22 1.93
CA LEU A 716 0.73 -2.35 0.94
C LEU A 716 0.73 -0.88 1.36
N ALA A 717 0.61 -0.59 2.66
CA ALA A 717 0.64 0.76 3.21
C ALA A 717 2.05 1.36 3.25
N MET A 718 3.10 0.55 3.11
CA MET A 718 4.47 1.05 3.06
C MET A 718 4.73 1.76 1.72
N PRO A 719 5.30 2.98 1.73
CA PRO A 719 5.82 3.60 0.52
C PRO A 719 6.76 2.64 -0.23
N ALA A 720 6.72 2.62 -1.56
CA ALA A 720 7.49 1.68 -2.37
C ALA A 720 9.00 1.68 -2.02
N GLU A 721 9.54 2.81 -1.57
CA GLU A 721 10.93 2.96 -1.13
C GLU A 721 11.27 2.07 0.08
N GLN A 722 10.31 1.80 0.99
CA GLN A 722 10.50 0.97 2.19
C GLN A 722 10.16 -0.52 1.97
N ALA A 723 9.30 -0.85 0.99
CA ALA A 723 8.94 -2.25 0.68
C ALA A 723 9.93 -2.93 -0.28
N ASN A 724 10.69 -2.15 -1.05
CA ASN A 724 11.61 -2.67 -2.07
C ASN A 724 12.75 -3.56 -1.52
N PRO A 725 13.39 -3.27 -0.38
CA PRO A 725 14.44 -4.14 0.18
C PRO A 725 13.92 -5.52 0.56
N ALA A 726 12.73 -5.60 1.17
CA ALA A 726 12.07 -6.86 1.53
C ALA A 726 11.79 -7.75 0.30
N ARG A 727 11.18 -7.15 -0.74
CA ARG A 727 10.87 -7.85 -1.99
C ARG A 727 12.13 -8.33 -2.72
N LEU A 728 13.20 -7.55 -2.66
CA LEU A 728 14.48 -7.93 -3.25
C LEU A 728 15.11 -9.09 -2.46
N GLU A 729 15.09 -9.05 -1.14
CA GLU A 729 15.61 -10.11 -0.28
C GLU A 729 14.91 -11.44 -0.50
N ALA A 730 13.57 -11.47 -0.47
CA ALA A 730 12.80 -12.68 -0.67
C ALA A 730 13.16 -13.36 -2.02
N TRP A 731 13.33 -12.56 -3.07
CA TRP A 731 13.74 -13.06 -4.38
C TRP A 731 15.20 -13.55 -4.39
N LEU A 732 16.12 -12.87 -3.70
CA LEU A 732 17.51 -13.29 -3.60
C LEU A 732 17.65 -14.60 -2.82
N LEU A 733 16.87 -14.79 -1.75
CA LEU A 733 16.82 -16.03 -0.98
C LEU A 733 16.32 -17.21 -1.83
N ASP A 734 15.21 -17.04 -2.56
CA ASP A 734 14.70 -18.06 -3.50
C ASP A 734 15.76 -18.46 -4.54
N PHE A 735 16.41 -17.47 -5.15
CA PHE A 735 17.48 -17.72 -6.12
C PHE A 735 18.64 -18.49 -5.50
N CYS A 736 19.11 -18.06 -4.33
CA CYS A 736 20.22 -18.68 -3.60
C CYS A 736 19.93 -20.14 -3.24
N TRP A 737 18.71 -20.44 -2.77
CA TRP A 737 18.30 -21.81 -2.48
C TRP A 737 18.22 -22.69 -3.72
N ARG A 738 17.62 -22.19 -4.82
CA ARG A 738 17.47 -22.95 -6.07
C ARG A 738 18.79 -23.26 -6.76
N GLU A 739 19.71 -22.29 -6.78
CA GLU A 739 21.00 -22.43 -7.44
C GLU A 739 22.11 -22.91 -6.49
N ASN A 740 21.76 -23.21 -5.24
CA ASN A 740 22.66 -23.63 -4.16
C ASN A 740 23.91 -22.73 -4.06
N THR A 741 23.66 -21.42 -3.97
CA THR A 741 24.67 -20.36 -3.94
C THR A 741 24.33 -19.34 -2.88
N ASP A 742 25.31 -18.61 -2.38
CA ASP A 742 25.10 -17.43 -1.53
C ASP A 742 25.22 -16.12 -2.32
N LYS A 743 25.50 -16.21 -3.63
CA LYS A 743 25.82 -15.07 -4.49
C LYS A 743 24.94 -15.03 -5.73
N VAL A 744 24.39 -13.86 -6.01
CA VAL A 744 23.54 -13.59 -7.17
C VAL A 744 24.11 -12.45 -8.02
N PRO A 745 24.32 -12.62 -9.34
CA PRO A 745 24.78 -11.53 -10.19
C PRO A 745 23.76 -10.38 -10.25
N THR A 746 24.20 -9.13 -10.14
CA THR A 746 23.28 -7.97 -10.22
C THR A 746 22.53 -7.89 -11.55
N ARG A 747 23.13 -8.41 -12.64
CA ARG A 747 22.47 -8.53 -13.96
C ARG A 747 21.31 -9.52 -13.96
N GLU A 748 21.37 -10.53 -13.09
CA GLU A 748 20.32 -11.54 -12.95
C GLU A 748 19.07 -10.91 -12.32
N VAL A 749 19.26 -10.09 -11.28
CA VAL A 749 18.19 -9.27 -10.68
C VAL A 749 17.60 -8.30 -11.70
N GLN A 750 18.42 -7.64 -12.52
CA GLN A 750 17.93 -6.72 -13.55
C GLN A 750 17.07 -7.42 -14.63
N ARG A 751 17.36 -8.69 -14.94
CA ARG A 751 16.66 -9.45 -15.97
C ARG A 751 15.41 -10.14 -15.42
N ASN A 752 15.53 -10.75 -14.25
CA ASN A 752 14.61 -11.74 -13.71
C ASN A 752 14.07 -11.39 -12.31
N GLY A 753 14.53 -10.29 -11.70
CA GLY A 753 14.10 -9.82 -10.39
C GLY A 753 12.64 -9.35 -10.32
N PRO A 754 12.16 -8.97 -9.13
CA PRO A 754 10.77 -8.59 -8.88
C PRO A 754 10.27 -7.47 -9.81
N GLY A 755 9.02 -7.57 -10.28
CA GLY A 755 8.39 -6.56 -11.14
C GLY A 755 8.33 -5.19 -10.46
N GLY A 756 8.83 -4.15 -11.14
CA GLY A 756 8.99 -2.79 -10.59
C GLY A 756 10.36 -2.52 -9.96
N LEU A 757 11.17 -3.55 -9.71
CA LEU A 757 12.48 -3.48 -9.05
C LEU A 757 13.63 -3.87 -9.98
N ARG A 758 13.40 -3.83 -11.30
CA ARG A 758 14.42 -4.13 -12.33
C ARG A 758 15.24 -2.92 -12.75
N ASP A 759 14.82 -1.73 -12.31
CA ASP A 759 15.57 -0.50 -12.54
C ASP A 759 16.86 -0.49 -11.71
N LYS A 760 17.93 0.02 -12.31
CA LYS A 760 19.26 -0.01 -11.70
C LYS A 760 19.36 0.85 -10.43
N ALA A 761 18.62 1.96 -10.35
CA ALA A 761 18.61 2.82 -9.16
C ALA A 761 17.85 2.15 -8.02
N LEU A 762 16.65 1.61 -8.29
CA LEU A 762 15.83 0.92 -7.29
C LEU A 762 16.53 -0.32 -6.70
N ILE A 763 17.25 -1.09 -7.53
CA ILE A 763 18.09 -2.21 -7.05
C ILE A 763 19.20 -1.70 -6.13
N ALA A 764 19.86 -0.61 -6.49
CA ALA A 764 20.98 -0.07 -5.72
C ALA A 764 20.52 0.51 -4.38
N ASP A 765 19.33 1.10 -4.31
CA ASP A 765 18.73 1.61 -3.08
C ASP A 765 18.30 0.44 -2.17
N ALA A 766 17.60 -0.55 -2.70
CA ALA A 766 17.19 -1.75 -1.96
C ALA A 766 18.38 -2.56 -1.42
N ILE A 767 19.47 -2.71 -2.18
CA ILE A 767 20.69 -3.38 -1.71
C ILE A 767 21.38 -2.58 -0.60
N ARG A 768 21.33 -1.25 -0.65
CA ARG A 768 21.95 -0.40 0.38
C ARG A 768 21.30 -0.64 1.73
N GLU A 769 19.97 -0.66 1.75
CA GLU A 769 19.20 -0.93 2.96
C GLU A 769 19.41 -2.36 3.48
N LEU A 770 19.44 -3.37 2.58
CA LEU A 770 19.78 -4.74 2.98
C LEU A 770 21.21 -4.88 3.53
N ALA A 771 22.15 -4.07 3.06
CA ALA A 771 23.53 -4.05 3.56
C ALA A 771 23.63 -3.37 4.92
N GLU A 772 22.89 -2.29 5.13
CA GLU A 772 22.78 -1.61 6.43
C GLU A 772 22.19 -2.53 7.50
N LEU A 773 21.23 -3.38 7.13
CA LEU A 773 20.60 -4.35 8.03
C LEU A 773 21.39 -5.66 8.19
N GLY A 774 22.57 -5.78 7.58
CA GLY A 774 23.43 -6.97 7.67
C GLY A 774 22.88 -8.20 6.94
N ARG A 775 21.93 -8.02 6.02
CA ARG A 775 21.18 -9.09 5.36
C ARG A 775 21.72 -9.47 3.97
N ALA A 776 22.21 -8.50 3.20
CA ALA A 776 22.87 -8.74 1.91
C ALA A 776 24.00 -7.74 1.68
N ARG A 777 25.06 -8.10 0.96
CA ARG A 777 26.15 -7.17 0.62
C ARG A 777 26.54 -7.24 -0.84
N LEU A 778 27.01 -6.13 -1.40
CA LEU A 778 27.54 -6.13 -2.75
C LEU A 778 28.99 -6.63 -2.75
N VAL A 779 29.29 -7.64 -3.54
CA VAL A 779 30.63 -8.22 -3.68
C VAL A 779 31.10 -8.10 -5.12
N GLN A 780 32.38 -7.82 -5.32
CA GLN A 780 32.99 -7.85 -6.65
C GLN A 780 33.79 -9.14 -6.83
N ASP A 781 33.49 -9.86 -7.90
CA ASP A 781 34.30 -10.98 -8.38
C ASP A 781 34.81 -10.64 -9.80
N GLY A 782 36.06 -10.19 -9.87
CA GLY A 782 36.66 -9.64 -11.09
C GLY A 782 35.86 -8.44 -11.65
N LYS A 783 35.31 -8.60 -12.87
CA LYS A 783 34.47 -7.56 -13.53
C LYS A 783 32.97 -7.69 -13.20
N LYS A 784 32.56 -8.70 -12.43
CA LYS A 784 31.15 -8.97 -12.12
C LYS A 784 30.79 -8.38 -10.76
N LYS A 785 29.65 -7.70 -10.69
CA LYS A 785 29.02 -7.29 -9.43
C LYS A 785 28.04 -8.40 -9.01
N LEU A 786 28.26 -8.93 -7.82
CA LEU A 786 27.45 -9.96 -7.19
C LEU A 786 26.80 -9.36 -5.94
N ILE A 787 25.65 -9.91 -5.57
CA ILE A 787 24.97 -9.65 -4.30
C ILE A 787 25.14 -10.93 -3.50
N GLN A 788 25.85 -10.85 -2.37
CA GLN A 788 26.01 -11.97 -1.47
C GLN A 788 24.97 -11.85 -0.35
N ILE A 789 24.17 -12.89 -0.13
CA ILE A 789 23.22 -12.98 0.98
C ILE A 789 23.95 -13.43 2.25
N ASN A 790 23.51 -12.94 3.41
CA ASN A 790 24.03 -13.40 4.70
C ASN A 790 23.77 -14.91 4.85
N PRO A 791 24.82 -15.75 5.02
CA PRO A 791 24.67 -17.19 5.21
C PRO A 791 23.75 -17.57 6.38
N ALA A 792 23.64 -16.72 7.41
CA ALA A 792 22.71 -16.94 8.52
C ALA A 792 21.23 -17.00 8.05
N LEU A 793 20.85 -16.25 7.02
CA LEU A 793 19.50 -16.29 6.44
C LEU A 793 19.25 -17.57 5.63
N LEU A 794 20.31 -18.16 5.07
CA LEU A 794 20.23 -19.41 4.32
C LEU A 794 20.17 -20.63 5.25
N ALA A 795 20.70 -20.52 6.48
CA ALA A 795 20.72 -21.58 7.48
C ALA A 795 19.40 -21.75 8.25
N GLY A 796 18.55 -20.73 8.32
CA GLY A 796 17.32 -20.72 9.13
C GLY A 796 16.12 -21.49 8.58
N ALA A 797 16.19 -22.06 7.37
CA ALA A 797 15.08 -22.77 6.72
C ALA A 797 15.24 -24.31 6.70
N ALA A 798 16.28 -24.84 7.36
CA ALA A 798 16.56 -26.28 7.43
C ALA A 798 16.09 -26.95 8.75
N SER A 799 15.21 -26.30 9.51
CA SER A 799 14.63 -26.82 10.76
C SER A 799 13.12 -26.85 10.73
#